data_AF-A0A1D2QZL6-F1
#
_entry.id   AF-A0A1D2QZL6-F1
#
_cell.length_a   1.000
_cell.length_b   1.000
_cell.length_c   1.000
_cell.angle_alpha   90.00
_cell.angle_beta   90.00
_cell.angle_gamma   90.00
#
_symmetry.space_group_name_H-M   'P 1'
#
loop_
_entity.id
_entity.type
_entity.pdbx_description
1 polymer ?
#
loop_
_entity_poly.entity_id
_entity_poly.type
_entity_poly.pdbx_seq_one_letter_code
_entity_poly.pdbx_strand_id
1 'polypeptide(L)'
;MKPNTDKVFTKPIKTGKHVPISELLIEIKETSSNIEKQLIKLKILKCVKEFNGKLIAAWFAALLSGENWTYIRDYKDSKYYGNLRGLEYERVYGIIKKFIDEGYLNEVEEGKIKLLKISEKALDYDRNIKNLRIRKDEAINNLKNEIQKSVEEAEKSYSNFKQDNTVNIYSNGDRIINEFNKTLTNISKVKSNNNLFETDFNEFVEESYNKIHKGLPVEKLKKAVEETVEEAKGKYNELKENDNYLIYSVKNSLLSEFDESLKNIKKLHTKEFEKDFTTFVEESYRKIKHIRQKIDEDYNKKFVEKRKRKYDNLFKKSPFPLDDYQKNAIITDDKHNLVVAGAGSGKTEVLTTRIAYLIKRKADTIEPSRILALAFNTKAVDEIRDRLNERYGISDVEVKTFHKFGNEVNKSGSNRKICENPIKEPQNFVSNFYKEAIKEKDFQEDIIRYIKVCNDDPITEKEAKFETKEERYKYYCKLKYTTLDGEKVRSHGERAIKNFFLSHKLNGKDFFKKIFYEKRANWMKYEDEDGQVKPPEPDFWLPEHCIYIEHWALDSNGEVPDCFEGENPTEEYKKNMSLKQNKFAEQEKEKYFLVETTYGEFKDNKDFLKILEDRVLDALKKKYPNKKFEFEPIEYEELVRKVWDECGEKIKRIERDISDFIRIAKTYNLKPENIEKRLSNEEWSLKQQAFGKIALKVYKAYEKELKSRNEIDFGDMINLAIDDLNDNEELYKDSFDHVLIDEYQDISDQRYKLIKALMDKNPNCKLFCVGDDWQSIQGFTGSKLDLFINFGNCFDHPERTDLPINYRSIKSIVDTGADIIKHNENQLKKEAIADNKEERKIKVYSSPYGLSEKNKERLRKKYKDRSRSEEKIRKTKERLRKKYRQQIAKHCVNLVDEYLKIYKPEDIMILSRAEKGKEGLWSEILKKDSIMSDKDSPPNKDIPYPHIPLRTIHSSKGLQARVVFILDVTKGLYGFPCEIEDAEILEPAKLGVQYNKLEEERRLFYVAVTRAKEDVVIYTQKHAKSEFLKEIEDHIDGGELPVDNEIKI
;
A
#
# COMPACT_ATOMS: atom_id res chain seq x y z
N MET A 1 -57.81 10.19 -17.79
CA MET A 1 -59.07 10.67 -18.39
C MET A 1 -59.14 10.19 -19.84
N LYS A 2 -60.05 9.25 -20.14
CA LYS A 2 -60.64 9.08 -21.49
C LYS A 2 -61.79 10.10 -21.65
N PRO A 3 -62.27 10.38 -22.87
CA PRO A 3 -63.34 9.56 -23.48
C PRO A 3 -62.90 8.97 -24.84
N ASN A 4 -63.15 7.69 -25.16
CA ASN A 4 -64.43 7.14 -25.68
C ASN A 4 -64.91 7.91 -26.92
N THR A 5 -65.09 7.34 -28.11
CA THR A 5 -65.76 6.09 -28.52
C THR A 5 -65.26 5.72 -29.93
N ASP A 6 -64.74 4.53 -30.18
CA ASP A 6 -65.47 3.39 -30.77
C ASP A 6 -66.55 3.69 -31.83
N LYS A 7 -66.29 3.11 -33.02
CA LYS A 7 -67.24 2.36 -33.88
C LYS A 7 -68.37 3.11 -34.61
N VAL A 8 -68.35 3.01 -35.95
CA VAL A 8 -69.21 2.15 -36.81
C VAL A 8 -69.64 2.80 -38.15
N PHE A 9 -69.65 1.98 -39.21
CA PHE A 9 -70.15 2.17 -40.60
C PHE A 9 -69.25 2.93 -41.60
N THR A 10 -68.96 2.51 -42.84
CA THR A 10 -69.04 1.26 -43.64
C THR A 10 -68.41 1.58 -45.01
N LYS A 11 -67.78 0.61 -45.66
CA LYS A 11 -67.53 0.62 -47.13
C LYS A 11 -68.89 0.74 -47.89
N PRO A 12 -68.95 0.82 -49.23
CA PRO A 12 -68.43 1.81 -50.19
C PRO A 12 -69.56 2.35 -51.12
N ILE A 13 -69.39 3.52 -51.74
CA ILE A 13 -69.98 3.83 -53.06
C ILE A 13 -68.79 4.37 -53.85
N LYS A 14 -68.09 3.64 -54.72
CA LYS A 14 -68.56 2.84 -55.87
C LYS A 14 -69.59 3.57 -56.73
N THR A 15 -69.20 4.74 -57.21
CA THR A 15 -69.48 5.14 -58.60
C THR A 15 -68.24 5.86 -59.14
N GLY A 16 -67.50 5.21 -60.04
CA GLY A 16 -66.50 5.86 -60.87
C GLY A 16 -67.19 6.82 -61.84
N LYS A 17 -67.49 8.04 -61.39
CA LYS A 17 -67.78 9.17 -62.25
C LYS A 17 -66.89 10.34 -61.82
N HIS A 18 -65.93 10.68 -62.69
CA HIS A 18 -65.23 11.96 -62.60
C HIS A 18 -66.25 13.07 -62.82
N VAL A 19 -66.43 13.96 -61.85
CA VAL A 19 -67.09 15.25 -62.07
C VAL A 19 -66.03 16.19 -62.65
N PRO A 20 -66.22 16.77 -63.85
CA PRO A 20 -65.27 17.73 -64.43
C PRO A 20 -65.07 18.94 -63.52
N ILE A 21 -63.83 19.41 -63.37
CA ILE A 21 -63.49 20.60 -62.56
C ILE A 21 -64.31 21.83 -63.02
N SER A 22 -64.66 21.90 -64.31
CA SER A 22 -65.51 22.95 -64.86
C SER A 22 -66.93 22.99 -64.25
N GLU A 23 -67.54 21.86 -63.89
CA GLU A 23 -68.88 21.82 -63.27
C GLU A 23 -68.82 22.26 -61.79
N LEU A 24 -67.75 21.90 -61.07
CA LEU A 24 -67.52 22.35 -59.69
C LEU A 24 -67.21 23.85 -59.58
N LEU A 25 -66.63 24.44 -60.61
CA LEU A 25 -66.33 25.88 -60.68
C LEU A 25 -67.58 26.73 -60.99
N ILE A 26 -68.58 26.18 -61.67
CA ILE A 26 -69.88 26.82 -61.91
C ILE A 26 -70.69 26.87 -60.60
N GLU A 27 -70.69 25.77 -59.82
CA GLU A 27 -71.35 25.69 -58.49
C GLU A 27 -70.84 26.75 -57.50
N ILE A 28 -69.54 27.10 -57.53
CA ILE A 28 -68.93 28.14 -56.68
C ILE A 28 -69.46 29.55 -57.01
N LYS A 29 -69.84 29.77 -58.26
CA LYS A 29 -70.34 31.08 -58.74
C LYS A 29 -71.80 31.32 -58.34
N GLU A 30 -72.59 30.26 -58.15
CA GLU A 30 -74.04 30.34 -57.88
C GLU A 30 -74.43 30.15 -56.40
N THR A 31 -73.50 29.80 -55.50
CA THR A 31 -73.78 29.65 -54.05
C THR A 31 -73.47 30.91 -53.24
N SER A 32 -74.38 31.28 -52.33
CA SER A 32 -74.34 32.53 -51.56
C SER A 32 -73.80 32.38 -50.12
N SER A 33 -73.54 31.17 -49.62
CA SER A 33 -73.07 30.91 -48.24
C SER A 33 -71.56 30.60 -48.17
N ASN A 34 -70.86 31.21 -47.21
CA ASN A 34 -69.40 31.14 -47.09
C ASN A 34 -68.87 29.77 -46.60
N ILE A 35 -69.73 28.95 -45.97
CA ILE A 35 -69.37 27.61 -45.46
C ILE A 35 -69.37 26.57 -46.59
N GLU A 36 -70.28 26.66 -47.55
CA GLU A 36 -70.31 25.77 -48.73
C GLU A 36 -69.16 26.05 -49.69
N LYS A 37 -68.77 27.33 -49.88
CA LYS A 37 -67.57 27.71 -50.62
C LYS A 37 -66.29 27.12 -50.02
N GLN A 38 -66.19 27.02 -48.69
CA GLN A 38 -65.05 26.38 -48.02
C GLN A 38 -65.05 24.85 -48.18
N LEU A 39 -66.22 24.19 -48.14
CA LEU A 39 -66.33 22.75 -48.38
C LEU A 39 -65.99 22.35 -49.83
N ILE A 40 -66.36 23.18 -50.82
CA ILE A 40 -65.99 22.96 -52.22
C ILE A 40 -64.49 23.25 -52.46
N LYS A 41 -63.92 24.29 -51.82
CA LYS A 41 -62.45 24.53 -51.79
C LYS A 41 -61.69 23.31 -51.24
N LEU A 42 -62.20 22.66 -50.19
CA LEU A 42 -61.59 21.45 -49.61
C LEU A 42 -61.70 20.23 -50.54
N LYS A 43 -62.77 20.10 -51.33
CA LYS A 43 -62.90 19.04 -52.36
C LYS A 43 -61.93 19.23 -53.52
N ILE A 44 -61.74 20.46 -54.01
CA ILE A 44 -60.76 20.77 -55.08
C ILE A 44 -59.33 20.52 -54.58
N LEU A 45 -58.99 20.97 -53.37
CA LEU A 45 -57.68 20.71 -52.75
C LEU A 45 -57.42 19.21 -52.52
N LYS A 46 -58.46 18.41 -52.30
CA LYS A 46 -58.34 16.94 -52.16
C LYS A 46 -58.11 16.25 -53.51
N CYS A 47 -58.77 16.68 -54.59
CA CYS A 47 -58.50 16.20 -55.95
C CYS A 47 -57.10 16.57 -56.45
N VAL A 48 -56.60 17.78 -56.11
CA VAL A 48 -55.24 18.21 -56.47
C VAL A 48 -54.17 17.49 -55.65
N LYS A 49 -54.47 17.01 -54.44
CA LYS A 49 -53.54 16.20 -53.62
C LYS A 49 -53.34 14.76 -54.14
N GLU A 50 -54.25 14.22 -54.95
CA GLU A 50 -54.10 12.91 -55.60
C GLU A 50 -53.28 12.97 -56.90
N PHE A 51 -53.15 14.15 -57.53
CA PHE A 51 -52.18 14.40 -58.60
C PHE A 51 -50.88 14.93 -57.99
N ASN A 52 -49.82 14.14 -58.02
CA ASN A 52 -48.57 14.33 -57.28
C ASN A 52 -47.70 15.54 -57.78
N GLY A 53 -48.27 16.75 -57.84
CA GLY A 53 -47.66 17.98 -58.35
C GLY A 53 -47.72 19.13 -57.34
N LYS A 54 -46.86 19.09 -56.31
CA LYS A 54 -46.83 20.10 -55.22
C LYS A 54 -46.54 21.53 -55.69
N LEU A 55 -45.89 21.72 -56.85
CA LEU A 55 -45.59 23.05 -57.40
C LEU A 55 -46.81 23.68 -58.10
N ILE A 56 -47.62 22.89 -58.82
CA ILE A 56 -48.84 23.34 -59.50
C ILE A 56 -49.93 23.68 -58.48
N ALA A 57 -50.00 22.92 -57.38
CA ALA A 57 -50.88 23.21 -56.25
C ALA A 57 -50.52 24.53 -55.55
N ALA A 58 -49.23 24.85 -55.40
CA ALA A 58 -48.76 26.12 -54.84
C ALA A 58 -49.02 27.31 -55.79
N TRP A 59 -48.89 27.09 -57.11
CA TRP A 59 -49.20 28.09 -58.14
C TRP A 59 -50.69 28.42 -58.22
N PHE A 60 -51.56 27.42 -58.17
CA PHE A 60 -53.02 27.61 -58.13
C PHE A 60 -53.51 28.24 -56.82
N ALA A 61 -52.88 27.92 -55.69
CA ALA A 61 -53.19 28.54 -54.40
C ALA A 61 -52.86 30.05 -54.38
N ALA A 62 -51.74 30.46 -54.98
CA ALA A 62 -51.35 31.87 -55.11
C ALA A 62 -52.24 32.67 -56.10
N LEU A 63 -52.72 32.01 -57.17
CA LEU A 63 -53.62 32.64 -58.15
C LEU A 63 -55.04 32.86 -57.59
N LEU A 64 -55.48 32.05 -56.62
CA LEU A 64 -56.81 32.10 -56.00
C LEU A 64 -56.86 32.92 -54.69
N SER A 65 -55.71 33.33 -54.15
CA SER A 65 -55.62 34.14 -52.92
C SER A 65 -55.52 35.64 -53.16
N GLY A 66 -55.34 36.10 -54.41
CA GLY A 66 -55.35 37.52 -54.75
C GLY A 66 -54.25 38.37 -54.09
N GLU A 67 -53.18 37.75 -53.60
CA GLU A 67 -52.07 38.44 -52.92
C GLU A 67 -50.81 38.54 -53.80
N ASN A 68 -50.13 39.67 -53.69
CA ASN A 68 -48.97 40.06 -54.49
C ASN A 68 -47.77 39.09 -54.33
N TRP A 69 -47.07 38.89 -55.45
CA TRP A 69 -46.03 37.87 -55.74
C TRP A 69 -44.68 38.02 -55.01
N THR A 70 -44.66 38.53 -53.78
CA THR A 70 -43.41 38.82 -53.06
C THR A 70 -42.95 37.71 -52.10
N TYR A 71 -43.66 36.58 -51.99
CA TYR A 71 -43.34 35.50 -51.05
C TYR A 71 -42.96 34.15 -51.69
N ILE A 72 -42.15 34.15 -52.76
CA ILE A 72 -41.38 32.96 -53.21
C ILE A 72 -39.98 33.42 -53.66
N ARG A 73 -39.21 34.01 -52.74
CA ARG A 73 -37.80 34.36 -52.99
C ARG A 73 -36.80 33.44 -52.27
N ASP A 74 -37.25 32.63 -51.31
CA ASP A 74 -36.37 31.80 -50.46
C ASP A 74 -36.48 30.28 -50.71
N TYR A 75 -36.99 29.86 -51.87
CA TYR A 75 -36.94 28.46 -52.33
C TYR A 75 -35.85 28.21 -53.39
N LYS A 76 -34.76 28.99 -53.35
CA LYS A 76 -33.65 28.91 -54.31
C LYS A 76 -32.61 27.82 -54.06
N ASP A 77 -32.67 27.10 -52.93
CA ASP A 77 -31.66 26.07 -52.58
C ASP A 77 -32.22 24.65 -52.47
N SER A 78 -33.36 24.34 -53.09
CA SER A 78 -33.84 22.96 -53.19
C SER A 78 -33.56 22.35 -54.57
N LYS A 79 -32.87 21.21 -54.52
CA LYS A 79 -32.41 20.29 -55.58
C LYS A 79 -33.51 19.73 -56.51
N TYR A 80 -34.69 20.36 -56.56
CA TYR A 80 -35.90 19.89 -57.26
C TYR A 80 -36.20 20.60 -58.59
N TYR A 81 -35.36 21.54 -59.04
CA TYR A 81 -35.56 22.29 -60.29
C TYR A 81 -35.16 21.54 -61.58
N GLY A 82 -34.75 20.26 -61.49
CA GLY A 82 -34.15 19.50 -62.59
C GLY A 82 -35.05 18.50 -63.34
N ASN A 83 -36.37 18.42 -63.08
CA ASN A 83 -37.21 17.33 -63.61
C ASN A 83 -38.57 17.76 -64.18
N LEU A 84 -38.63 18.82 -64.99
CA LEU A 84 -39.79 19.09 -65.85
C LEU A 84 -39.46 18.64 -67.28
N ARG A 85 -40.15 17.59 -67.75
CA ARG A 85 -40.00 17.03 -69.12
C ARG A 85 -40.80 17.88 -70.12
N GLY A 86 -40.30 18.02 -71.35
CA GLY A 86 -40.88 18.87 -72.41
C GLY A 86 -42.38 18.65 -72.71
N LEU A 87 -42.94 17.47 -72.41
CA LEU A 87 -44.36 17.16 -72.56
C LEU A 87 -45.29 17.85 -71.53
N GLU A 88 -44.76 18.30 -70.38
CA GLU A 88 -45.55 19.05 -69.38
C GLU A 88 -45.63 20.55 -69.72
N TYR A 89 -44.61 21.09 -70.41
CA TYR A 89 -44.61 22.49 -70.87
C TYR A 89 -45.62 22.72 -72.00
N GLU A 90 -45.76 21.79 -72.96
CA GLU A 90 -46.78 21.88 -74.02
C GLU A 90 -48.21 21.78 -73.48
N ARG A 91 -48.44 20.94 -72.45
CA ARG A 91 -49.76 20.83 -71.81
C ARG A 91 -50.12 22.08 -71.00
N VAL A 92 -49.17 22.65 -70.27
CA VAL A 92 -49.38 23.92 -69.54
C VAL A 92 -49.59 25.08 -70.52
N TYR A 93 -48.85 25.12 -71.63
CA TYR A 93 -49.04 26.11 -72.70
C TYR A 93 -50.41 25.97 -73.39
N GLY A 94 -50.86 24.74 -73.68
CA GLY A 94 -52.18 24.47 -74.25
C GLY A 94 -53.34 24.86 -73.33
N ILE A 95 -53.18 24.67 -72.02
CA ILE A 95 -54.17 25.09 -71.02
C ILE A 95 -54.20 26.62 -70.91
N ILE A 96 -53.05 27.28 -70.76
CA ILE A 96 -52.98 28.76 -70.66
C ILE A 96 -53.52 29.42 -71.93
N LYS A 97 -53.19 28.89 -73.12
CA LYS A 97 -53.72 29.38 -74.39
C LYS A 97 -55.24 29.24 -74.48
N LYS A 98 -55.79 28.12 -74.00
CA LYS A 98 -57.25 27.89 -73.95
C LYS A 98 -57.96 28.85 -72.98
N PHE A 99 -57.36 29.20 -71.83
CA PHE A 99 -57.90 30.21 -70.90
C PHE A 99 -57.81 31.66 -71.43
N ILE A 100 -56.82 31.97 -72.26
CA ILE A 100 -56.71 33.25 -72.98
C ILE A 100 -57.74 33.30 -74.12
N ASP A 101 -57.87 32.23 -74.91
CA ASP A 101 -58.79 32.13 -76.05
C ASP A 101 -60.28 32.10 -75.60
N GLU A 102 -60.57 31.61 -74.39
CA GLU A 102 -61.92 31.62 -73.78
C GLU A 102 -62.22 32.88 -72.94
N GLY A 103 -61.35 33.91 -72.99
CA GLY A 103 -61.62 35.26 -72.43
C GLY A 103 -61.51 35.39 -70.90
N TYR A 104 -60.87 34.42 -70.23
CA TYR A 104 -60.72 34.41 -68.77
C TYR A 104 -59.47 35.15 -68.25
N LEU A 105 -58.59 35.61 -69.13
CA LEU A 105 -57.37 36.37 -68.80
C LEU A 105 -57.24 37.57 -69.75
N ASN A 106 -57.65 38.75 -69.30
CA ASN A 106 -57.53 40.00 -70.06
C ASN A 106 -56.19 40.69 -69.75
N GLU A 107 -55.48 41.07 -70.82
CA GLU A 107 -54.37 42.04 -70.88
C GLU A 107 -53.14 41.81 -69.98
N VAL A 108 -52.13 41.12 -70.52
CA VAL A 108 -50.72 41.38 -70.14
C VAL A 108 -49.84 41.31 -71.39
N GLU A 109 -49.69 42.42 -72.10
CA GLU A 109 -48.83 42.56 -73.30
C GLU A 109 -47.33 42.30 -73.01
N GLU A 110 -46.88 42.35 -71.75
CA GLU A 110 -45.51 41.99 -71.36
C GLU A 110 -45.19 40.49 -71.47
N GLY A 111 -46.20 39.61 -71.47
CA GLY A 111 -46.02 38.15 -71.55
C GLY A 111 -45.60 37.65 -72.94
N LYS A 112 -46.10 38.29 -74.00
CA LYS A 112 -45.77 37.93 -75.39
C LYS A 112 -44.31 38.22 -75.75
N ILE A 113 -43.73 39.28 -75.21
CA ILE A 113 -42.32 39.68 -75.46
C ILE A 113 -41.33 38.81 -74.66
N LYS A 114 -41.72 38.27 -73.50
CA LYS A 114 -40.92 37.29 -72.74
C LYS A 114 -40.95 35.88 -73.35
N LEU A 115 -42.04 35.47 -73.97
CA LEU A 115 -42.17 34.16 -74.63
C LEU A 115 -41.36 34.03 -75.94
N LEU A 116 -41.25 35.11 -76.72
CA LEU A 116 -40.39 35.14 -77.93
C LEU A 116 -38.88 35.07 -77.61
N LYS A 117 -38.45 35.58 -76.46
CA LYS A 117 -37.06 35.41 -75.96
C LYS A 117 -36.78 34.01 -75.38
N ILE A 118 -37.82 33.24 -75.06
CA ILE A 118 -37.69 31.84 -74.61
C ILE A 118 -37.56 30.89 -75.81
N SER A 119 -38.18 31.19 -76.96
CA SER A 119 -38.03 30.37 -78.18
C SER A 119 -36.63 30.47 -78.80
N GLU A 120 -35.95 31.62 -78.76
CA GLU A 120 -34.55 31.73 -79.21
C GLU A 120 -33.58 30.99 -78.29
N LYS A 121 -33.86 30.94 -76.97
CA LYS A 121 -33.10 30.11 -76.02
C LYS A 121 -33.41 28.61 -76.11
N ALA A 122 -34.56 28.22 -76.66
CA ALA A 122 -34.91 26.81 -76.89
C ALA A 122 -34.13 26.20 -78.08
N LEU A 123 -33.77 27.00 -79.08
CA LEU A 123 -32.94 26.55 -80.21
C LEU A 123 -31.47 26.33 -79.82
N ASP A 124 -30.97 27.07 -78.83
CA ASP A 124 -29.64 26.84 -78.24
C ASP A 124 -29.63 25.65 -77.24
N TYR A 125 -30.82 25.25 -76.77
CA TYR A 125 -31.02 24.05 -75.94
C TYR A 125 -30.91 22.76 -76.76
N ASP A 126 -31.31 22.76 -78.03
CA ASP A 126 -31.29 21.57 -78.89
C ASP A 126 -29.85 21.18 -79.34
N ARG A 127 -28.97 22.18 -79.55
CA ARG A 127 -27.51 21.94 -79.70
C ARG A 127 -26.89 21.38 -78.42
N ASN A 128 -27.33 21.86 -77.26
CA ASN A 128 -26.87 21.35 -75.96
C ASN A 128 -27.38 19.93 -75.68
N ILE A 129 -28.57 19.53 -76.13
CA ILE A 129 -29.07 18.14 -76.00
C ILE A 129 -28.25 17.14 -76.83
N LYS A 130 -27.77 17.53 -78.02
CA LYS A 130 -26.88 16.69 -78.83
C LYS A 130 -25.50 16.51 -78.16
N ASN A 131 -24.92 17.59 -77.62
CA ASN A 131 -23.69 17.52 -76.83
C ASN A 131 -23.88 16.78 -75.48
N LEU A 132 -25.07 16.87 -74.86
CA LEU A 132 -25.40 16.14 -73.63
C LEU A 132 -25.64 14.64 -73.89
N ARG A 133 -26.13 14.23 -75.06
CA ARG A 133 -26.19 12.82 -75.46
C ARG A 133 -24.80 12.25 -75.72
N ILE A 134 -23.94 12.96 -76.44
CA ILE A 134 -22.53 12.55 -76.64
C ILE A 134 -21.79 12.48 -75.29
N ARG A 135 -21.97 13.47 -74.40
CA ARG A 135 -21.42 13.45 -73.04
C ARG A 135 -22.03 12.38 -72.14
N LYS A 136 -23.30 12.00 -72.34
CA LYS A 136 -23.95 10.88 -71.63
C LYS A 136 -23.35 9.56 -72.08
N ASP A 137 -23.15 9.37 -73.38
CA ASP A 137 -22.57 8.13 -73.93
C ASP A 137 -21.07 8.03 -73.62
N GLU A 138 -20.33 9.15 -73.64
CA GLU A 138 -18.95 9.25 -73.14
C GLU A 138 -18.88 9.02 -71.62
N ALA A 139 -19.79 9.58 -70.83
CA ALA A 139 -19.84 9.35 -69.39
C ALA A 139 -20.21 7.90 -69.06
N ILE A 140 -21.14 7.29 -69.81
CA ILE A 140 -21.49 5.87 -69.68
C ILE A 140 -20.32 5.00 -70.10
N ASN A 141 -19.59 5.32 -71.17
CA ASN A 141 -18.40 4.58 -71.58
C ASN A 141 -17.24 4.75 -70.60
N ASN A 142 -17.03 5.95 -70.06
CA ASN A 142 -16.05 6.19 -68.99
C ASN A 142 -16.42 5.43 -67.72
N LEU A 143 -17.70 5.40 -67.35
CA LEU A 143 -18.20 4.64 -66.20
C LEU A 143 -18.10 3.12 -66.45
N LYS A 144 -18.39 2.64 -67.68
CA LYS A 144 -18.13 1.25 -68.10
C LYS A 144 -16.65 0.92 -67.96
N ASN A 145 -15.76 1.78 -68.45
CA ASN A 145 -14.30 1.59 -68.35
C ASN A 145 -13.80 1.65 -66.90
N GLU A 146 -14.35 2.52 -66.04
CA GLU A 146 -14.04 2.57 -64.62
C GLU A 146 -14.53 1.34 -63.87
N ILE A 147 -15.75 0.88 -64.15
CA ILE A 147 -16.30 -0.37 -63.60
C ILE A 147 -15.45 -1.55 -64.07
N GLN A 148 -15.16 -1.63 -65.38
CA GLN A 148 -14.31 -2.66 -65.98
C GLN A 148 -12.92 -2.68 -65.35
N LYS A 149 -12.27 -1.53 -65.21
CA LYS A 149 -10.95 -1.40 -64.58
C LYS A 149 -10.99 -1.79 -63.10
N SER A 150 -12.03 -1.40 -62.37
CA SER A 150 -12.21 -1.79 -60.96
C SER A 150 -12.44 -3.30 -60.83
N VAL A 151 -13.21 -3.90 -61.74
CA VAL A 151 -13.41 -5.36 -61.85
C VAL A 151 -12.07 -6.05 -62.15
N GLU A 152 -11.30 -5.57 -63.13
CA GLU A 152 -10.00 -6.12 -63.50
C GLU A 152 -8.95 -5.98 -62.37
N GLU A 153 -8.94 -4.87 -61.64
CA GLU A 153 -8.08 -4.66 -60.47
C GLU A 153 -8.46 -5.60 -59.31
N ALA A 154 -9.77 -5.83 -59.10
CA ALA A 154 -10.27 -6.81 -58.13
C ALA A 154 -9.94 -8.26 -58.56
N GLU A 155 -10.10 -8.60 -59.84
CA GLU A 155 -9.74 -9.91 -60.40
C GLU A 155 -8.23 -10.19 -60.37
N LYS A 156 -7.41 -9.16 -60.60
CA LYS A 156 -5.94 -9.25 -60.49
C LYS A 156 -5.50 -9.43 -59.03
N SER A 157 -6.10 -8.68 -58.12
CA SER A 157 -5.89 -8.84 -56.66
C SER A 157 -6.31 -10.24 -56.20
N TYR A 158 -7.41 -10.77 -56.75
CA TYR A 158 -7.89 -12.13 -56.50
C TYR A 158 -6.99 -13.23 -57.10
N SER A 159 -6.49 -13.03 -58.32
CA SER A 159 -5.59 -13.98 -58.97
C SER A 159 -4.27 -14.14 -58.21
N ASN A 160 -3.75 -13.04 -57.66
CA ASN A 160 -2.59 -13.06 -56.77
C ASN A 160 -2.87 -13.82 -55.46
N PHE A 161 -4.08 -13.68 -54.89
CA PHE A 161 -4.52 -14.47 -53.73
C PHE A 161 -4.70 -15.97 -54.04
N LYS A 162 -4.91 -16.35 -55.30
CA LYS A 162 -5.04 -17.76 -55.72
C LYS A 162 -3.70 -18.50 -55.76
N GLN A 163 -2.58 -17.78 -55.90
CA GLN A 163 -1.22 -18.36 -55.98
C GLN A 163 -0.53 -18.47 -54.61
N ASP A 164 -0.99 -17.70 -53.62
CA ASP A 164 -0.38 -17.66 -52.28
C ASP A 164 -1.04 -18.72 -51.37
N ASN A 165 -0.42 -19.90 -51.27
CA ASN A 165 -0.94 -21.02 -50.45
C ASN A 165 -0.59 -20.91 -48.96
N THR A 166 0.22 -19.92 -48.58
CA THR A 166 0.75 -19.79 -47.23
C THR A 166 1.07 -18.32 -46.97
N VAL A 167 0.18 -17.60 -46.27
CA VAL A 167 0.48 -16.51 -45.32
C VAL A 167 -0.79 -15.66 -45.10
N ASN A 168 -1.32 -15.75 -43.88
CA ASN A 168 -2.23 -14.82 -43.22
C ASN A 168 -3.35 -14.21 -44.09
N ILE A 169 -4.41 -15.01 -44.29
CA ILE A 169 -5.66 -14.61 -44.98
C ILE A 169 -6.25 -13.33 -44.38
N TYR A 170 -5.95 -13.00 -43.12
CA TYR A 170 -6.49 -11.82 -42.45
C TYR A 170 -5.77 -10.50 -42.79
N SER A 171 -4.46 -10.50 -43.06
CA SER A 171 -3.74 -9.27 -43.42
C SER A 171 -3.84 -8.94 -44.91
N ASN A 172 -3.75 -9.95 -45.79
CA ASN A 172 -3.93 -9.79 -47.22
C ASN A 172 -5.42 -9.73 -47.62
N GLY A 173 -6.28 -10.44 -46.88
CA GLY A 173 -7.73 -10.42 -47.09
C GLY A 173 -8.37 -9.08 -46.75
N ASP A 174 -7.88 -8.31 -45.78
CA ASP A 174 -8.40 -6.97 -45.47
C ASP A 174 -8.26 -6.00 -46.66
N ARG A 175 -7.10 -6.02 -47.33
CA ARG A 175 -6.85 -5.18 -48.53
C ARG A 175 -7.77 -5.59 -49.68
N ILE A 176 -7.92 -6.90 -49.88
CA ILE A 176 -8.77 -7.46 -50.93
C ILE A 176 -10.23 -7.18 -50.63
N ILE A 177 -10.74 -7.52 -49.44
CA ILE A 177 -12.12 -7.26 -48.99
C ILE A 177 -12.42 -5.76 -49.05
N ASN A 178 -11.50 -4.86 -48.69
CA ASN A 178 -11.72 -3.42 -48.80
C ASN A 178 -11.78 -2.94 -50.26
N GLU A 179 -10.91 -3.41 -51.15
CA GLU A 179 -10.99 -3.09 -52.58
C GLU A 179 -12.28 -3.67 -53.21
N PHE A 180 -12.67 -4.88 -52.83
CA PHE A 180 -13.92 -5.52 -53.25
C PHE A 180 -15.16 -4.78 -52.74
N ASN A 181 -15.24 -4.44 -51.45
CA ASN A 181 -16.34 -3.66 -50.86
C ASN A 181 -16.41 -2.26 -51.46
N LYS A 182 -15.26 -1.61 -51.72
CA LYS A 182 -15.20 -0.31 -52.42
C LYS A 182 -15.76 -0.44 -53.84
N THR A 183 -15.42 -1.52 -54.53
CA THR A 183 -15.91 -1.81 -55.90
C THR A 183 -17.41 -2.12 -55.89
N LEU A 184 -17.88 -2.96 -54.96
CA LEU A 184 -19.30 -3.27 -54.75
C LEU A 184 -20.11 -2.05 -54.31
N THR A 185 -19.56 -1.19 -53.46
CA THR A 185 -20.16 0.11 -53.07
C THR A 185 -20.28 1.03 -54.29
N ASN A 186 -19.26 1.09 -55.14
CA ASN A 186 -19.31 1.88 -56.36
C ASN A 186 -20.35 1.34 -57.35
N ILE A 187 -20.38 0.02 -57.57
CA ILE A 187 -21.35 -0.65 -58.45
C ILE A 187 -22.79 -0.55 -57.89
N SER A 188 -22.98 -0.69 -56.57
CA SER A 188 -24.30 -0.57 -55.93
C SER A 188 -24.86 0.85 -55.94
N LYS A 189 -24.00 1.88 -55.82
CA LYS A 189 -24.39 3.29 -56.05
C LYS A 189 -24.89 3.51 -57.48
N VAL A 190 -24.25 2.90 -58.47
CA VAL A 190 -24.71 2.91 -59.86
C VAL A 190 -26.04 2.15 -59.99
N LYS A 191 -26.16 0.97 -59.39
CA LYS A 191 -27.37 0.11 -59.37
C LYS A 191 -28.58 0.77 -58.72
N SER A 192 -28.38 1.54 -57.64
CA SER A 192 -29.46 2.31 -56.98
C SER A 192 -30.07 3.41 -57.87
N ASN A 193 -29.42 3.73 -58.99
CA ASN A 193 -29.85 4.69 -60.00
C ASN A 193 -30.28 4.03 -61.33
N ASN A 194 -30.57 2.72 -61.34
CA ASN A 194 -30.90 1.90 -62.53
C ASN A 194 -31.97 2.50 -63.47
N ASN A 195 -32.87 3.35 -62.97
CA ASN A 195 -33.92 3.99 -63.75
C ASN A 195 -33.41 5.11 -64.71
N LEU A 196 -32.11 5.42 -64.70
CA LEU A 196 -31.49 6.49 -65.51
C LEU A 196 -30.71 5.97 -66.74
N PHE A 197 -30.50 4.66 -66.87
CA PHE A 197 -29.64 4.05 -67.89
C PHE A 197 -30.37 3.06 -68.80
N GLU A 198 -29.81 2.78 -69.98
CA GLU A 198 -30.35 1.82 -70.95
C GLU A 198 -30.18 0.36 -70.46
N THR A 199 -31.06 -0.53 -70.92
CA THR A 199 -31.16 -1.93 -70.49
C THR A 199 -29.81 -2.66 -70.53
N ASP A 200 -29.04 -2.46 -71.60
CA ASP A 200 -27.72 -3.10 -71.82
C ASP A 200 -26.65 -2.64 -70.81
N PHE A 201 -26.71 -1.39 -70.33
CA PHE A 201 -25.80 -0.92 -69.27
C PHE A 201 -26.19 -1.51 -67.92
N ASN A 202 -27.48 -1.61 -67.63
CA ASN A 202 -27.97 -2.25 -66.42
C ASN A 202 -27.63 -3.76 -66.42
N GLU A 203 -27.70 -4.44 -67.57
CA GLU A 203 -27.22 -5.82 -67.73
C GLU A 203 -25.71 -5.92 -67.51
N PHE A 204 -24.89 -5.03 -68.09
CA PHE A 204 -23.44 -5.00 -67.86
C PHE A 204 -23.08 -4.76 -66.38
N VAL A 205 -23.81 -3.87 -65.69
CA VAL A 205 -23.65 -3.59 -64.26
C VAL A 205 -24.05 -4.80 -63.42
N GLU A 206 -25.15 -5.49 -63.77
CA GLU A 206 -25.56 -6.74 -63.11
C GLU A 206 -24.58 -7.89 -63.37
N GLU A 207 -24.09 -8.06 -64.59
CA GLU A 207 -23.07 -9.06 -64.92
C GLU A 207 -21.75 -8.77 -64.18
N SER A 208 -21.32 -7.51 -64.12
CA SER A 208 -20.12 -7.09 -63.39
C SER A 208 -20.28 -7.26 -61.88
N TYR A 209 -21.45 -6.91 -61.33
CA TYR A 209 -21.82 -7.16 -59.94
C TYR A 209 -21.78 -8.66 -59.63
N ASN A 210 -22.41 -9.49 -60.47
CA ASN A 210 -22.44 -10.94 -60.31
C ASN A 210 -21.06 -11.59 -60.50
N LYS A 211 -20.20 -11.07 -61.38
CA LYS A 211 -18.81 -11.54 -61.54
C LYS A 211 -17.96 -11.28 -60.30
N ILE A 212 -18.06 -10.09 -59.72
CA ILE A 212 -17.33 -9.73 -58.48
C ILE A 212 -17.90 -10.49 -57.28
N HIS A 213 -19.23 -10.57 -57.16
CA HIS A 213 -19.90 -11.27 -56.06
C HIS A 213 -19.66 -12.80 -56.11
N LYS A 214 -19.56 -13.40 -57.31
CA LYS A 214 -19.12 -14.80 -57.49
C LYS A 214 -17.60 -14.98 -57.37
N GLY A 215 -16.82 -13.89 -57.47
CA GLY A 215 -15.36 -13.87 -57.41
C GLY A 215 -14.80 -13.75 -55.99
N LEU A 216 -15.59 -13.27 -55.02
CA LEU A 216 -15.25 -13.38 -53.59
C LEU A 216 -15.17 -14.87 -53.24
N PRO A 217 -14.05 -15.37 -52.68
CA PRO A 217 -13.92 -16.78 -52.35
C PRO A 217 -14.62 -17.03 -51.01
N VAL A 218 -15.95 -16.88 -50.99
CA VAL A 218 -16.80 -17.15 -49.83
C VAL A 218 -16.44 -18.52 -49.25
N GLU A 219 -16.14 -19.52 -50.09
CA GLU A 219 -15.77 -20.85 -49.62
C GLU A 219 -14.34 -20.94 -49.05
N LYS A 220 -13.38 -20.13 -49.52
CA LYS A 220 -12.06 -20.06 -48.86
C LYS A 220 -12.14 -19.30 -47.54
N LEU A 221 -12.97 -18.24 -47.48
CA LEU A 221 -13.22 -17.48 -46.25
C LEU A 221 -13.96 -18.32 -45.21
N LYS A 222 -14.99 -19.07 -45.62
CA LYS A 222 -15.66 -20.06 -44.77
C LYS A 222 -14.63 -21.06 -44.25
N LYS A 223 -13.82 -21.65 -45.14
CA LYS A 223 -12.78 -22.60 -44.74
C LYS A 223 -11.79 -22.02 -43.72
N ALA A 224 -11.33 -20.78 -43.91
CA ALA A 224 -10.42 -20.11 -42.96
C ALA A 224 -11.09 -19.85 -41.59
N VAL A 225 -12.36 -19.45 -41.58
CA VAL A 225 -13.14 -19.29 -40.35
C VAL A 225 -13.39 -20.64 -39.67
N GLU A 226 -13.68 -21.70 -40.43
CA GLU A 226 -13.80 -23.07 -39.92
C GLU A 226 -12.49 -23.54 -39.29
N GLU A 227 -11.36 -23.38 -40.00
CA GLU A 227 -10.02 -23.69 -39.50
C GLU A 227 -9.72 -22.94 -38.19
N THR A 228 -10.08 -21.66 -38.10
CA THR A 228 -9.92 -20.86 -36.86
C THR A 228 -10.80 -21.37 -35.72
N VAL A 229 -12.05 -21.76 -36.01
CA VAL A 229 -12.96 -22.35 -35.02
C VAL A 229 -12.45 -23.72 -34.55
N GLU A 230 -11.92 -24.54 -35.46
CA GLU A 230 -11.34 -25.84 -35.13
C GLU A 230 -10.03 -25.69 -34.35
N GLU A 231 -9.17 -24.74 -34.69
CA GLU A 231 -7.97 -24.40 -33.90
C GLU A 231 -8.36 -23.99 -32.48
N ALA A 232 -9.37 -23.12 -32.35
CA ALA A 232 -9.89 -22.67 -31.06
C ALA A 232 -10.43 -23.83 -30.21
N LYS A 233 -11.17 -24.76 -30.82
CA LYS A 233 -11.65 -25.98 -30.17
C LYS A 233 -10.49 -26.90 -29.81
N GLY A 234 -9.53 -27.08 -30.70
CA GLY A 234 -8.32 -27.88 -30.50
C GLY A 234 -7.56 -27.42 -29.27
N LYS A 235 -7.21 -26.14 -29.20
CA LYS A 235 -6.55 -25.51 -28.03
C LYS A 235 -7.35 -25.73 -26.74
N TYR A 236 -8.67 -25.53 -26.77
CA TYR A 236 -9.50 -25.75 -25.58
C TYR A 236 -9.60 -27.21 -25.14
N ASN A 237 -9.58 -28.15 -26.10
CA ASN A 237 -9.60 -29.59 -25.81
C ASN A 237 -8.24 -30.05 -25.27
N GLU A 238 -7.14 -29.61 -25.87
CA GLU A 238 -5.78 -29.86 -25.38
C GLU A 238 -5.62 -29.40 -23.93
N LEU A 239 -6.13 -28.22 -23.59
CA LEU A 239 -6.15 -27.75 -22.20
C LEU A 239 -6.92 -28.68 -21.26
N LYS A 240 -8.03 -29.27 -21.69
CA LYS A 240 -8.78 -30.22 -20.85
C LYS A 240 -8.05 -31.54 -20.68
N GLU A 241 -7.36 -31.99 -21.72
CA GLU A 241 -6.59 -33.24 -21.75
C GLU A 241 -5.35 -33.14 -20.87
N ASN A 242 -4.63 -32.02 -20.97
CA ASN A 242 -3.44 -31.75 -20.15
C ASN A 242 -3.74 -31.67 -18.64
N ASP A 243 -5.00 -31.40 -18.25
CA ASP A 243 -5.43 -31.35 -16.84
C ASP A 243 -4.50 -30.47 -15.99
N ASN A 244 -4.14 -29.27 -16.48
CA ASN A 244 -3.19 -28.36 -15.81
C ASN A 244 -3.87 -27.08 -15.34
N TYR A 245 -3.32 -26.44 -14.30
CA TYR A 245 -3.74 -25.10 -13.91
C TYR A 245 -3.26 -24.06 -14.93
N LEU A 246 -4.13 -23.19 -15.42
CA LEU A 246 -3.73 -22.10 -16.32
C LEU A 246 -3.18 -20.94 -15.52
N ILE A 247 -1.86 -20.80 -15.49
CA ILE A 247 -1.19 -19.64 -14.89
C ILE A 247 -1.54 -18.36 -15.65
N TYR A 248 -1.52 -17.21 -14.96
CA TYR A 248 -1.95 -15.92 -15.50
C TYR A 248 -1.33 -15.57 -16.86
N SER A 249 0.00 -15.71 -17.02
CA SER A 249 0.71 -15.35 -18.25
C SER A 249 0.24 -16.17 -19.46
N VAL A 250 0.10 -17.48 -19.28
CA VAL A 250 -0.39 -18.40 -20.32
C VAL A 250 -1.86 -18.13 -20.63
N LYS A 251 -2.69 -17.94 -19.58
CA LYS A 251 -4.10 -17.58 -19.73
C LYS A 251 -4.25 -16.31 -20.56
N ASN A 252 -3.50 -15.26 -20.25
CA ASN A 252 -3.60 -13.99 -20.96
C ASN A 252 -3.05 -14.01 -22.38
N SER A 253 -1.95 -14.72 -22.63
CA SER A 253 -1.46 -14.96 -24.00
C SER A 253 -2.57 -15.62 -24.83
N LEU A 254 -3.15 -16.68 -24.30
CA LEU A 254 -4.21 -17.43 -24.96
C LEU A 254 -5.49 -16.60 -25.17
N LEU A 255 -5.90 -15.81 -24.18
CA LEU A 255 -7.04 -14.90 -24.33
C LEU A 255 -6.79 -13.82 -25.38
N SER A 256 -5.55 -13.31 -25.46
CA SER A 256 -5.14 -12.33 -26.47
C SER A 256 -5.19 -12.91 -27.89
N GLU A 257 -4.74 -14.15 -28.06
CA GLU A 257 -4.89 -14.90 -29.33
C GLU A 257 -6.37 -15.04 -29.71
N PHE A 258 -7.24 -15.42 -28.77
CA PHE A 258 -8.68 -15.51 -29.02
C PHE A 258 -9.32 -14.16 -29.35
N ASP A 259 -8.90 -13.08 -28.67
CA ASP A 259 -9.37 -11.73 -28.94
C ASP A 259 -8.96 -11.27 -30.35
N GLU A 260 -7.76 -11.64 -30.80
CA GLU A 260 -7.32 -11.40 -32.17
C GLU A 260 -8.16 -12.21 -33.18
N SER A 261 -8.39 -13.50 -32.95
CA SER A 261 -9.29 -14.32 -33.79
C SER A 261 -10.70 -13.73 -33.86
N LEU A 262 -11.27 -13.30 -32.73
CA LEU A 262 -12.59 -12.67 -32.68
C LEU A 262 -12.62 -11.34 -33.44
N LYS A 263 -11.58 -10.51 -33.30
CA LYS A 263 -11.45 -9.25 -34.05
C LYS A 263 -11.40 -9.52 -35.56
N ASN A 264 -10.63 -10.52 -35.97
CA ASN A 264 -10.49 -10.91 -37.38
C ASN A 264 -11.81 -11.44 -37.96
N ILE A 265 -12.53 -12.31 -37.25
CA ILE A 265 -13.85 -12.81 -37.69
C ILE A 265 -14.88 -11.67 -37.73
N LYS A 266 -14.85 -10.75 -36.76
CA LYS A 266 -15.79 -9.62 -36.71
C LYS A 266 -15.68 -8.69 -37.90
N LYS A 267 -14.49 -8.54 -38.50
CA LYS A 267 -14.30 -7.76 -39.75
C LYS A 267 -15.08 -8.34 -40.93
N LEU A 268 -15.35 -9.65 -40.93
CA LEU A 268 -16.11 -10.34 -41.99
C LEU A 268 -17.62 -10.14 -41.86
N HIS A 269 -18.09 -9.56 -40.75
CA HIS A 269 -19.50 -9.23 -40.52
C HIS A 269 -19.86 -7.93 -41.26
N THR A 270 -20.22 -8.02 -42.54
CA THR A 270 -20.68 -6.87 -43.35
C THR A 270 -22.08 -7.13 -43.93
N LYS A 271 -22.85 -6.06 -44.19
CA LYS A 271 -24.20 -6.15 -44.79
C LYS A 271 -24.20 -6.53 -46.28
N GLU A 272 -23.02 -6.67 -46.88
CA GLU A 272 -22.84 -6.85 -48.33
C GLU A 272 -22.73 -8.32 -48.73
N PHE A 273 -22.52 -9.24 -47.77
CA PHE A 273 -22.50 -10.68 -48.01
C PHE A 273 -23.89 -11.32 -47.96
N GLU A 274 -24.02 -12.51 -48.54
CA GLU A 274 -25.22 -13.33 -48.43
C GLU A 274 -25.59 -13.60 -46.97
N LYS A 275 -26.90 -13.68 -46.71
CA LYS A 275 -27.45 -13.91 -45.37
C LYS A 275 -26.89 -15.19 -44.73
N ASP A 276 -26.67 -16.22 -45.52
CA ASP A 276 -26.18 -17.52 -45.05
C ASP A 276 -24.72 -17.43 -44.58
N PHE A 277 -23.86 -16.71 -45.33
CA PHE A 277 -22.48 -16.44 -44.92
C PHE A 277 -22.43 -15.57 -43.67
N THR A 278 -23.24 -14.51 -43.62
CA THR A 278 -23.33 -13.62 -42.45
C THR A 278 -23.75 -14.39 -41.20
N THR A 279 -24.73 -15.29 -41.32
CA THR A 279 -25.19 -16.17 -40.24
C THR A 279 -24.07 -17.12 -39.80
N PHE A 280 -23.37 -17.75 -40.74
CA PHE A 280 -22.22 -18.62 -40.46
C PHE A 280 -21.09 -17.89 -39.69
N VAL A 281 -20.76 -16.65 -40.09
CA VAL A 281 -19.76 -15.82 -39.40
C VAL A 281 -20.21 -15.47 -37.99
N GLU A 282 -21.47 -15.08 -37.79
CA GLU A 282 -22.03 -14.81 -36.46
C GLU A 282 -21.99 -16.03 -35.54
N GLU A 283 -22.36 -17.21 -36.04
CA GLU A 283 -22.31 -18.45 -35.28
C GLU A 283 -20.87 -18.82 -34.91
N SER A 284 -19.93 -18.68 -35.84
CA SER A 284 -18.51 -18.93 -35.62
C SER A 284 -17.93 -17.98 -34.58
N TYR A 285 -18.27 -16.69 -34.68
CA TYR A 285 -17.92 -15.69 -33.67
C TYR A 285 -18.46 -16.06 -32.28
N ARG A 286 -19.74 -16.47 -32.19
CA ARG A 286 -20.34 -16.93 -30.92
C ARG A 286 -19.62 -18.16 -30.36
N LYS A 287 -19.23 -19.13 -31.20
CA LYS A 287 -18.51 -20.34 -30.78
C LYS A 287 -17.15 -20.00 -30.15
N ILE A 288 -16.33 -19.18 -30.82
CA ILE A 288 -15.02 -18.77 -30.27
C ILE A 288 -15.20 -17.92 -29.02
N LYS A 289 -16.15 -16.97 -29.03
CA LYS A 289 -16.44 -16.13 -27.86
C LYS A 289 -16.81 -16.97 -26.65
N HIS A 290 -17.61 -18.02 -26.85
CA HIS A 290 -17.99 -18.97 -25.79
C HIS A 290 -16.80 -19.76 -25.25
N ILE A 291 -15.89 -20.22 -26.13
CA ILE A 291 -14.66 -20.91 -25.71
C ILE A 291 -13.77 -19.96 -24.89
N ARG A 292 -13.52 -18.75 -25.41
CA ARG A 292 -12.77 -17.72 -24.70
C ARG A 292 -13.37 -17.44 -23.32
N GLN A 293 -14.69 -17.26 -23.23
CA GLN A 293 -15.38 -17.02 -21.95
C GLN A 293 -15.22 -18.18 -20.98
N LYS A 294 -15.32 -19.44 -21.45
CA LYS A 294 -15.08 -20.62 -20.61
C LYS A 294 -13.66 -20.69 -20.07
N ILE A 295 -12.68 -20.28 -20.86
CA ILE A 295 -11.27 -20.22 -20.43
C ILE A 295 -11.09 -19.10 -19.39
N ASP A 296 -11.71 -17.96 -19.63
CA ASP A 296 -11.57 -16.78 -18.79
C ASP A 296 -12.21 -16.97 -17.40
N GLU A 297 -13.49 -17.36 -17.37
CA GLU A 297 -14.30 -17.30 -16.16
C GLU A 297 -14.32 -18.62 -15.36
N ASP A 298 -14.08 -19.75 -16.02
CA ASP A 298 -14.58 -21.04 -15.52
C ASP A 298 -13.54 -22.17 -15.54
N TYR A 299 -12.49 -22.08 -16.38
CA TYR A 299 -11.52 -23.17 -16.52
C TYR A 299 -10.79 -23.47 -15.21
N ASN A 300 -10.11 -22.49 -14.60
CA ASN A 300 -9.36 -22.71 -13.35
C ASN A 300 -10.30 -23.09 -12.19
N LYS A 301 -11.50 -22.51 -12.13
CA LYS A 301 -12.52 -22.87 -11.13
C LYS A 301 -12.95 -24.33 -11.26
N LYS A 302 -13.27 -24.79 -12.48
CA LYS A 302 -13.60 -26.19 -12.76
C LYS A 302 -12.43 -27.12 -12.52
N PHE A 303 -11.22 -26.70 -12.85
CA PHE A 303 -9.99 -27.43 -12.57
C PHE A 303 -9.86 -27.67 -11.06
N VAL A 304 -9.99 -26.62 -10.25
CA VAL A 304 -9.91 -26.71 -8.78
C VAL A 304 -10.98 -27.66 -8.25
N GLU A 305 -12.24 -27.49 -8.64
CA GLU A 305 -13.35 -28.35 -8.18
C GLU A 305 -13.19 -29.82 -8.59
N LYS A 306 -12.68 -30.08 -9.80
CA LYS A 306 -12.34 -31.43 -10.27
C LYS A 306 -11.22 -32.04 -9.41
N ARG A 307 -10.15 -31.28 -9.15
CA ARG A 307 -9.00 -31.72 -8.35
C ARG A 307 -9.39 -31.94 -6.88
N LYS A 308 -10.28 -31.12 -6.31
CA LYS A 308 -10.83 -31.33 -4.96
C LYS A 308 -11.42 -32.73 -4.79
N ARG A 309 -12.28 -33.13 -5.73
CA ARG A 309 -12.93 -34.44 -5.73
C ARG A 309 -11.94 -35.57 -5.96
N LYS A 310 -11.00 -35.38 -6.91
CA LYS A 310 -9.98 -36.38 -7.28
C LYS A 310 -9.02 -36.69 -6.13
N TYR A 311 -8.67 -35.70 -5.31
CA TYR A 311 -7.69 -35.82 -4.23
C TYR A 311 -8.31 -35.77 -2.83
N ASP A 312 -9.63 -36.00 -2.69
CA ASP A 312 -10.32 -35.99 -1.39
C ASP A 312 -9.69 -36.96 -0.35
N ASN A 313 -9.25 -38.14 -0.80
CA ASN A 313 -8.53 -39.09 0.05
C ASN A 313 -7.19 -38.56 0.57
N LEU A 314 -6.51 -37.68 -0.18
CA LEU A 314 -5.30 -37.03 0.29
C LEU A 314 -5.63 -36.02 1.40
N PHE A 315 -6.69 -35.24 1.23
CA PHE A 315 -7.12 -34.22 2.20
C PHE A 315 -7.60 -34.85 3.52
N LYS A 316 -8.19 -36.04 3.48
CA LYS A 316 -8.60 -36.81 4.66
C LYS A 316 -7.45 -37.32 5.54
N LYS A 317 -6.19 -37.20 5.08
CA LYS A 317 -5.01 -37.53 5.88
C LYS A 317 -4.59 -36.40 6.84
N SER A 318 -5.15 -35.20 6.67
CA SER A 318 -5.05 -34.13 7.66
C SER A 318 -5.72 -34.58 8.97
N PRO A 319 -5.22 -34.17 10.15
CA PRO A 319 -5.80 -34.51 11.45
C PRO A 319 -7.21 -33.96 11.64
N PHE A 320 -7.61 -32.98 10.84
CA PHE A 320 -8.96 -32.43 10.78
C PHE A 320 -9.43 -32.31 9.33
N PRO A 321 -10.75 -32.41 9.07
CA PRO A 321 -11.29 -32.20 7.74
C PRO A 321 -10.93 -30.82 7.21
N LEU A 322 -10.29 -30.78 6.04
CA LEU A 322 -9.94 -29.51 5.39
C LEU A 322 -11.21 -28.86 4.81
N ASP A 323 -11.37 -27.56 5.08
CA ASP A 323 -12.45 -26.77 4.49
C ASP A 323 -12.20 -26.43 3.01
N ASP A 324 -13.18 -25.80 2.37
CA ASP A 324 -13.09 -25.41 0.97
C ASP A 324 -12.05 -24.31 0.69
N TYR A 325 -11.80 -23.40 1.64
CA TYR A 325 -10.78 -22.35 1.51
C TYR A 325 -9.38 -22.97 1.52
N GLN A 326 -9.11 -23.87 2.46
CA GLN A 326 -7.86 -24.62 2.56
C GLN A 326 -7.63 -25.47 1.30
N LYS A 327 -8.66 -26.21 0.84
CA LYS A 327 -8.58 -27.00 -0.39
C LYS A 327 -8.34 -26.14 -1.63
N ASN A 328 -8.98 -24.98 -1.73
CA ASN A 328 -8.72 -24.01 -2.80
C ASN A 328 -7.25 -23.56 -2.78
N ALA A 329 -6.75 -23.12 -1.63
CA ALA A 329 -5.35 -22.69 -1.48
C ALA A 329 -4.34 -23.80 -1.83
N ILE A 330 -4.62 -25.06 -1.47
CA ILE A 330 -3.77 -26.20 -1.78
C ILE A 330 -3.66 -26.46 -3.29
N ILE A 331 -4.76 -26.31 -4.03
CA ILE A 331 -4.86 -26.71 -5.45
C ILE A 331 -4.51 -25.59 -6.41
N THR A 332 -4.82 -24.34 -6.06
CA THR A 332 -4.52 -23.16 -6.89
C THR A 332 -3.01 -23.08 -7.14
N ASP A 333 -2.60 -23.01 -8.41
CA ASP A 333 -1.20 -23.23 -8.81
C ASP A 333 -0.72 -22.22 -9.85
N ASP A 334 -0.96 -20.93 -9.59
CA ASP A 334 -0.41 -19.84 -10.41
C ASP A 334 1.11 -19.71 -10.19
N LYS A 335 1.78 -18.83 -10.93
CA LYS A 335 3.22 -18.60 -10.79
C LYS A 335 3.60 -18.06 -9.41
N HIS A 336 2.80 -17.13 -8.89
CA HIS A 336 2.99 -16.55 -7.57
C HIS A 336 1.68 -16.67 -6.79
N ASN A 337 1.73 -17.31 -5.62
CA ASN A 337 0.55 -17.57 -4.81
C ASN A 337 0.78 -17.02 -3.40
N LEU A 338 -0.15 -16.19 -2.92
CA LEU A 338 -0.17 -15.71 -1.54
C LEU A 338 -1.39 -16.24 -0.81
N VAL A 339 -1.17 -17.04 0.22
CA VAL A 339 -2.20 -17.49 1.14
C VAL A 339 -2.22 -16.57 2.35
N VAL A 340 -3.29 -15.79 2.48
CA VAL A 340 -3.52 -14.86 3.58
C VAL A 340 -4.39 -15.55 4.62
N ALA A 341 -3.85 -15.72 5.81
CA ALA A 341 -4.47 -16.52 6.86
C ALA A 341 -4.68 -15.74 8.15
N GLY A 342 -5.67 -16.13 8.94
CA GLY A 342 -5.79 -15.73 10.35
C GLY A 342 -5.07 -16.69 11.30
N ALA A 343 -4.95 -16.30 12.57
CA ALA A 343 -4.48 -17.20 13.61
C ALA A 343 -5.33 -18.49 13.67
N GLY A 344 -4.70 -19.65 13.79
CA GLY A 344 -5.42 -20.91 13.98
C GLY A 344 -6.14 -21.46 12.75
N SER A 345 -5.89 -20.92 11.54
CA SER A 345 -6.54 -21.38 10.30
C SER A 345 -5.87 -22.57 9.60
N GLY A 346 -4.79 -23.11 10.15
CA GLY A 346 -4.09 -24.26 9.57
C GLY A 346 -3.05 -23.91 8.48
N LYS A 347 -2.36 -22.77 8.59
CA LYS A 347 -1.30 -22.32 7.65
C LYS A 347 -0.30 -23.43 7.26
N THR A 348 0.38 -24.01 8.25
CA THR A 348 1.36 -25.07 8.04
C THR A 348 0.70 -26.38 7.55
N GLU A 349 -0.59 -26.60 7.84
CA GLU A 349 -1.36 -27.72 7.28
C GLU A 349 -1.56 -27.56 5.77
N VAL A 350 -1.95 -26.37 5.32
CA VAL A 350 -2.10 -26.02 3.91
C VAL A 350 -0.77 -26.17 3.18
N LEU A 351 0.34 -25.70 3.76
CA LEU A 351 1.68 -25.83 3.17
C LEU A 351 2.11 -27.29 3.03
N THR A 352 1.98 -28.11 4.08
CA THR A 352 2.37 -29.53 4.06
C THR A 352 1.47 -30.36 3.14
N THR A 353 0.16 -30.13 3.19
CA THR A 353 -0.79 -30.80 2.28
C THR A 353 -0.56 -30.39 0.83
N ARG A 354 -0.16 -29.13 0.55
CA ARG A 354 0.22 -28.70 -0.79
C ARG A 354 1.45 -29.44 -1.30
N ILE A 355 2.50 -29.56 -0.51
CA ILE A 355 3.69 -30.34 -0.91
C ILE A 355 3.28 -31.78 -1.26
N ALA A 356 2.47 -32.40 -0.41
CA ALA A 356 1.95 -33.74 -0.68
C ALA A 356 1.08 -33.79 -1.95
N TYR A 357 0.27 -32.77 -2.21
CA TYR A 357 -0.52 -32.64 -3.43
C TYR A 357 0.37 -32.53 -4.67
N LEU A 358 1.41 -31.69 -4.66
CA LEU A 358 2.35 -31.53 -5.79
C LEU A 358 3.08 -32.83 -6.15
N ILE A 359 3.40 -33.65 -5.14
CA ILE A 359 4.10 -34.94 -5.34
C ILE A 359 3.14 -36.06 -5.74
N LYS A 360 1.87 -36.02 -5.32
CA LYS A 360 0.88 -37.07 -5.60
C LYS A 360 -0.04 -36.74 -6.78
N ARG A 361 -0.03 -35.50 -7.29
CA ARG A 361 -0.86 -35.11 -8.42
C ARG A 361 -0.43 -35.82 -9.69
N LYS A 362 -1.39 -36.21 -10.53
CA LYS A 362 -1.19 -36.93 -11.81
C LYS A 362 -1.34 -35.92 -12.96
N ALA A 363 -0.64 -36.16 -14.07
CA ALA A 363 -0.43 -35.29 -15.25
C ALA A 363 0.75 -34.30 -15.12
N ASP A 364 1.02 -33.82 -13.91
CA ASP A 364 2.02 -32.79 -13.61
C ASP A 364 2.74 -33.05 -12.28
N THR A 365 3.14 -34.30 -12.04
CA THR A 365 3.85 -34.74 -10.83
C THR A 365 5.17 -33.99 -10.68
N ILE A 366 5.46 -33.51 -9.46
CA ILE A 366 6.74 -32.86 -9.14
C ILE A 366 7.61 -33.81 -8.33
N GLU A 367 8.86 -33.96 -8.75
CA GLU A 367 9.86 -34.72 -7.99
C GLU A 367 10.14 -34.06 -6.63
N PRO A 368 10.19 -34.81 -5.51
CA PRO A 368 10.39 -34.25 -4.18
C PRO A 368 11.62 -33.33 -4.06
N SER A 369 12.73 -33.68 -4.72
CA SER A 369 13.98 -32.91 -4.72
C SER A 369 13.88 -31.56 -5.44
N ARG A 370 12.87 -31.39 -6.30
CA ARG A 370 12.58 -30.13 -7.03
C ARG A 370 11.65 -29.19 -6.25
N ILE A 371 11.33 -29.53 -5.00
CA ILE A 371 10.51 -28.72 -4.09
C ILE A 371 11.37 -28.24 -2.91
N LEU A 372 11.46 -26.92 -2.73
CA LEU A 372 12.10 -26.29 -1.58
C LEU A 372 11.04 -25.66 -0.67
N ALA A 373 10.98 -26.07 0.59
CA ALA A 373 10.18 -25.43 1.63
C ALA A 373 11.08 -24.68 2.62
N LEU A 374 10.83 -23.38 2.79
CA LEU A 374 11.60 -22.50 3.65
C LEU A 374 10.80 -22.08 4.89
N ALA A 375 11.45 -22.14 6.04
CA ALA A 375 10.93 -21.65 7.32
C ALA A 375 11.97 -20.79 8.07
N PHE A 376 11.54 -20.10 9.12
CA PHE A 376 12.41 -19.17 9.86
C PHE A 376 13.24 -19.83 10.96
N ASN A 377 12.80 -20.97 11.49
CA ASN A 377 13.46 -21.65 12.60
C ASN A 377 13.42 -23.17 12.43
N THR A 378 14.33 -23.87 13.13
CA THR A 378 14.49 -25.33 13.01
C THR A 378 13.24 -26.08 13.48
N LYS A 379 12.55 -25.60 14.52
CA LYS A 379 11.32 -26.25 15.01
C LYS A 379 10.22 -26.30 13.93
N ALA A 380 10.05 -25.21 13.17
CA ALA A 380 9.10 -25.19 12.06
C ALA A 380 9.53 -26.11 10.90
N VAL A 381 10.84 -26.22 10.64
CA VAL A 381 11.38 -27.19 9.66
C VAL A 381 11.06 -28.62 10.08
N ASP A 382 11.31 -28.97 11.34
CA ASP A 382 11.06 -30.30 11.89
C ASP A 382 9.55 -30.60 11.85
N GLU A 383 8.70 -29.64 12.25
CA GLU A 383 7.24 -29.78 12.18
C GLU A 383 6.73 -30.04 10.76
N ILE A 384 7.28 -29.36 9.74
CA ILE A 384 6.92 -29.61 8.33
C ILE A 384 7.37 -31.01 7.90
N ARG A 385 8.61 -31.41 8.23
CA ARG A 385 9.16 -32.73 7.87
C ARG A 385 8.40 -33.87 8.52
N ASP A 386 8.14 -33.77 9.83
CA ASP A 386 7.43 -34.79 10.59
C ASP A 386 6.02 -34.99 10.02
N ARG A 387 5.31 -33.89 9.71
CA ARG A 387 3.98 -33.97 9.07
C ARG A 387 4.02 -34.62 7.70
N LEU A 388 5.00 -34.28 6.86
CA LEU A 388 5.16 -34.88 5.53
C LEU A 388 5.44 -36.39 5.64
N ASN A 389 6.32 -36.79 6.55
CA ASN A 389 6.69 -38.18 6.74
C ASN A 389 5.54 -38.99 7.36
N GLU A 390 5.04 -38.58 8.53
CA GLU A 390 4.04 -39.34 9.30
C GLU A 390 2.71 -39.49 8.56
N ARG A 391 2.27 -38.45 7.84
CA ARG A 391 0.93 -38.46 7.21
C ARG A 391 0.96 -38.90 5.76
N TYR A 392 2.00 -38.52 5.03
CA TYR A 392 2.05 -38.73 3.58
C TYR A 392 3.14 -39.70 3.13
N GLY A 393 4.06 -40.11 4.02
CA GLY A 393 5.20 -40.95 3.69
C GLY A 393 6.19 -40.24 2.78
N ILE A 394 6.42 -38.94 2.99
CA ILE A 394 7.30 -38.10 2.17
C ILE A 394 8.46 -37.62 3.03
N SER A 395 9.68 -38.05 2.70
CA SER A 395 10.93 -37.67 3.38
C SER A 395 11.90 -36.86 2.52
N ASP A 396 11.79 -36.96 1.20
CA ASP A 396 12.85 -36.53 0.27
C ASP A 396 12.67 -35.09 -0.26
N VAL A 397 11.85 -34.30 0.43
CA VAL A 397 11.61 -32.88 0.11
C VAL A 397 12.64 -32.02 0.82
N GLU A 398 13.14 -30.99 0.12
CA GLU A 398 14.07 -30.05 0.69
C GLU A 398 13.36 -29.06 1.63
N VAL A 399 13.30 -29.37 2.93
CA VAL A 399 12.77 -28.46 3.96
C VAL A 399 13.92 -27.86 4.76
N LYS A 400 14.11 -26.55 4.73
CA LYS A 400 15.28 -25.87 5.32
C LYS A 400 14.90 -24.54 5.97
N THR A 401 15.75 -24.06 6.87
CA THR A 401 15.70 -22.65 7.26
C THR A 401 16.38 -21.80 6.19
N PHE A 402 16.02 -20.50 6.09
CA PHE A 402 16.69 -19.58 5.18
C PHE A 402 18.22 -19.57 5.33
N HIS A 403 18.72 -19.57 6.58
CA HIS A 403 20.17 -19.56 6.84
C HIS A 403 20.83 -20.90 6.50
N LYS A 404 20.15 -22.03 6.73
CA LYS A 404 20.67 -23.34 6.33
C LYS A 404 20.77 -23.42 4.81
N PHE A 405 19.76 -22.95 4.08
CA PHE A 405 19.81 -22.89 2.63
C PHE A 405 20.89 -21.93 2.13
N GLY A 406 20.98 -20.71 2.68
CA GLY A 406 22.04 -19.76 2.33
C GLY A 406 23.44 -20.32 2.57
N ASN A 407 23.65 -21.04 3.67
CA ASN A 407 24.91 -21.76 3.92
C ASN A 407 25.24 -22.79 2.82
N GLU A 408 24.28 -23.62 2.43
CA GLU A 408 24.50 -24.61 1.37
C GLU A 408 24.81 -23.97 0.01
N VAL A 409 24.17 -22.85 -0.31
CA VAL A 409 24.50 -22.04 -1.48
C VAL A 409 25.94 -21.53 -1.38
N ASN A 410 26.33 -20.93 -0.26
CA ASN A 410 27.71 -20.44 -0.04
C ASN A 410 28.77 -21.55 -0.16
N LYS A 411 28.45 -22.77 0.30
CA LYS A 411 29.34 -23.94 0.17
C LYS A 411 29.48 -24.40 -1.27
N SER A 412 28.40 -24.36 -2.03
CA SER A 412 28.34 -24.82 -3.42
C SER A 412 28.89 -23.79 -4.41
N GLY A 413 28.78 -22.50 -4.09
CA GLY A 413 29.35 -21.40 -4.86
C GLY A 413 30.80 -21.14 -4.46
N SER A 414 31.01 -20.19 -3.55
CA SER A 414 32.35 -19.70 -3.20
C SER A 414 33.11 -20.55 -2.16
N ASN A 415 32.55 -21.67 -1.69
CA ASN A 415 33.08 -22.54 -0.63
C ASN A 415 33.50 -21.77 0.64
N ARG A 416 32.68 -20.80 1.06
CA ARG A 416 33.00 -19.94 2.22
C ARG A 416 32.93 -20.73 3.53
N LYS A 417 33.90 -20.49 4.42
CA LYS A 417 33.92 -21.08 5.77
C LYS A 417 33.05 -20.26 6.72
N ILE A 418 32.26 -20.92 7.55
CA ILE A 418 31.46 -20.27 8.60
C ILE A 418 32.23 -20.35 9.92
N CYS A 419 32.19 -19.28 10.71
CA CYS A 419 32.79 -19.29 12.05
C CYS A 419 32.09 -20.29 12.98
N GLU A 420 32.76 -20.74 14.05
CA GLU A 420 32.25 -21.84 14.89
C GLU A 420 30.90 -21.54 15.56
N ASN A 421 30.65 -20.29 15.96
CA ASN A 421 29.43 -19.86 16.65
C ASN A 421 28.78 -18.66 15.96
N PRO A 422 28.25 -18.82 14.73
CA PRO A 422 27.92 -17.71 13.84
C PRO A 422 26.84 -16.76 14.38
N ILE A 423 25.96 -17.25 15.26
CA ILE A 423 24.91 -16.44 15.91
C ILE A 423 25.48 -15.58 17.03
N LYS A 424 26.41 -16.12 17.83
CA LYS A 424 26.98 -15.42 18.99
C LYS A 424 28.28 -14.69 18.67
N GLU A 425 28.85 -14.92 17.49
CA GLU A 425 30.13 -14.35 17.07
C GLU A 425 30.19 -12.83 17.20
N PRO A 426 29.18 -12.03 16.73
CA PRO A 426 29.21 -10.59 16.95
C PRO A 426 29.24 -10.21 18.44
N GLN A 427 28.49 -10.93 19.28
CA GLN A 427 28.44 -10.65 20.72
C GLN A 427 29.76 -11.00 21.41
N ASN A 428 30.34 -12.15 21.09
CA ASN A 428 31.61 -12.59 21.62
C ASN A 428 32.74 -11.64 21.22
N PHE A 429 32.78 -11.27 19.93
CA PHE A 429 33.76 -10.32 19.42
C PHE A 429 33.62 -8.96 20.08
N VAL A 430 32.40 -8.39 20.11
CA VAL A 430 32.16 -7.08 20.71
C VAL A 430 32.57 -7.06 22.18
N SER A 431 32.23 -8.09 22.96
CA SER A 431 32.63 -8.13 24.38
C SER A 431 34.15 -8.20 24.56
N ASN A 432 34.86 -8.97 23.73
CA ASN A 432 36.32 -9.06 23.77
C ASN A 432 36.98 -7.76 23.31
N PHE A 433 36.50 -7.19 22.19
CA PHE A 433 36.97 -5.91 21.67
C PHE A 433 36.76 -4.79 22.68
N TYR A 434 35.57 -4.71 23.28
CA TYR A 434 35.21 -3.67 24.24
C TYR A 434 36.12 -3.69 25.48
N LYS A 435 36.42 -4.89 26.02
CA LYS A 435 37.34 -5.06 27.17
C LYS A 435 38.74 -4.53 26.92
N GLU A 436 39.25 -4.64 25.69
CA GLU A 436 40.56 -4.10 25.32
C GLU A 436 40.47 -2.63 24.94
N ALA A 437 39.50 -2.25 24.12
CA ALA A 437 39.31 -0.89 23.64
C ALA A 437 39.04 0.11 24.79
N ILE A 438 38.35 -0.29 25.85
CA ILE A 438 38.08 0.60 27.00
C ILE A 438 39.33 1.01 27.78
N LYS A 439 40.47 0.35 27.55
CA LYS A 439 41.77 0.74 28.11
C LYS A 439 42.40 1.89 27.32
N GLU A 440 41.96 2.14 26.09
CA GLU A 440 42.46 3.23 25.24
C GLU A 440 41.73 4.54 25.55
N LYS A 441 42.50 5.61 25.73
CA LYS A 441 41.97 6.94 26.06
C LYS A 441 40.98 7.46 25.00
N ASP A 442 41.28 7.27 23.71
CA ASP A 442 40.42 7.72 22.62
C ASP A 442 39.03 7.05 22.66
N PHE A 443 38.96 5.77 23.01
CA PHE A 443 37.68 5.06 23.10
C PHE A 443 36.90 5.47 24.35
N GLN A 444 37.58 5.70 25.48
CA GLN A 444 36.95 6.28 26.67
C GLN A 444 36.33 7.65 26.36
N GLU A 445 37.01 8.49 25.59
CA GLU A 445 36.49 9.79 25.16
C GLU A 445 35.24 9.66 24.28
N ASP A 446 35.21 8.70 23.35
CA ASP A 446 34.00 8.44 22.55
C ASP A 446 32.81 8.02 23.43
N ILE A 447 33.04 7.15 24.41
CA ILE A 447 32.02 6.75 25.39
C ILE A 447 31.54 7.95 26.19
N ILE A 448 32.45 8.81 26.67
CA ILE A 448 32.11 10.05 27.40
C ILE A 448 31.24 10.97 26.53
N ARG A 449 31.58 11.14 25.25
CA ARG A 449 30.77 11.93 24.31
C ARG A 449 29.35 11.38 24.20
N TYR A 450 29.19 10.06 24.11
CA TYR A 450 27.87 9.43 24.09
C TYR A 450 27.11 9.62 25.41
N ILE A 451 27.75 9.40 26.57
CA ILE A 451 27.09 9.53 27.87
C ILE A 451 26.55 10.95 28.10
N LYS A 452 27.27 11.99 27.65
CA LYS A 452 26.87 13.40 27.76
C LYS A 452 25.54 13.73 27.06
N VAL A 453 25.09 12.91 26.11
CA VAL A 453 23.89 13.14 25.29
C VAL A 453 22.87 11.99 25.34
N CYS A 454 23.19 10.87 26.00
CA CYS A 454 22.39 9.64 25.95
C CYS A 454 20.97 9.76 26.53
N ASN A 455 20.72 10.79 27.34
CA ASN A 455 19.44 11.08 28.00
C ASN A 455 18.77 12.37 27.48
N ASP A 456 19.20 12.87 26.33
CA ASP A 456 18.52 14.00 25.70
C ASP A 456 17.19 13.55 25.10
N ASP A 457 16.16 14.38 25.28
CA ASP A 457 14.88 14.20 24.62
C ASP A 457 15.11 14.29 23.10
N PRO A 458 14.60 13.35 22.29
CA PRO A 458 14.77 13.42 20.84
C PRO A 458 14.12 14.69 20.30
N ILE A 459 14.79 15.36 19.35
CA ILE A 459 14.15 16.42 18.56
C ILE A 459 13.21 15.70 17.58
N THR A 460 11.94 15.58 17.95
CA THR A 460 10.93 14.80 17.21
C THR A 460 10.31 15.56 16.04
N GLU A 461 10.45 16.89 16.01
CA GLU A 461 9.85 17.74 14.98
C GLU A 461 10.92 18.46 14.16
N LYS A 462 10.88 18.29 12.84
CA LYS A 462 11.72 19.03 11.89
C LYS A 462 11.22 20.47 11.78
N GLU A 463 12.12 21.41 11.51
CA GLU A 463 11.79 22.84 11.41
C GLU A 463 10.64 23.15 10.44
N ALA A 464 10.48 22.34 9.38
CA ALA A 464 9.41 22.47 8.40
C ALA A 464 7.99 22.11 8.89
N LYS A 465 7.83 21.62 10.14
CA LYS A 465 6.52 21.27 10.71
C LYS A 465 5.85 22.40 11.49
N PHE A 466 6.59 23.45 11.85
CA PHE A 466 6.03 24.57 12.63
C PHE A 466 5.43 25.61 11.68
N GLU A 467 4.15 25.96 11.87
CA GLU A 467 3.47 26.96 11.02
C GLU A 467 3.88 28.38 11.43
N THR A 468 4.18 28.61 12.72
CA THR A 468 4.63 29.92 13.22
C THR A 468 5.93 29.88 14.02
N LYS A 469 6.56 31.05 14.12
CA LYS A 469 7.77 31.28 14.92
C LYS A 469 7.50 31.07 16.42
N GLU A 470 6.29 31.40 16.91
CA GLU A 470 5.91 31.18 18.32
C GLU A 470 5.72 29.70 18.66
N GLU A 471 5.17 28.89 17.75
CA GLU A 471 5.05 27.44 17.94
C GLU A 471 6.43 26.79 18.05
N ARG A 472 7.34 27.18 17.16
CA ARG A 472 8.74 26.78 17.18
C ARG A 472 9.43 27.16 18.49
N TYR A 473 9.23 28.39 18.98
CA TYR A 473 9.75 28.85 20.28
C TYR A 473 9.21 28.01 21.44
N LYS A 474 7.89 27.81 21.51
CA LYS A 474 7.24 27.00 22.56
C LYS A 474 7.71 25.56 22.54
N TYR A 475 8.04 25.01 21.37
CA TYR A 475 8.62 23.67 21.26
C TYR A 475 10.06 23.64 21.79
N TYR A 476 10.95 24.52 21.31
CA TYR A 476 12.34 24.54 21.76
C TYR A 476 12.49 24.88 23.25
N CYS A 477 11.66 25.77 23.80
CA CYS A 477 11.66 26.09 25.23
C CYS A 477 11.16 24.93 26.13
N LYS A 478 10.42 23.97 25.57
CA LYS A 478 10.02 22.75 26.28
C LYS A 478 11.14 21.71 26.32
N LEU A 479 12.09 21.74 25.38
CA LEU A 479 13.21 20.81 25.39
C LEU A 479 14.04 21.01 26.67
N LYS A 480 14.42 19.90 27.30
CA LYS A 480 15.29 19.91 28.48
C LYS A 480 16.46 18.98 28.24
N TYR A 481 17.65 19.48 28.53
CA TYR A 481 18.88 18.72 28.37
C TYR A 481 19.25 18.06 29.69
N THR A 482 19.74 16.83 29.63
CA THR A 482 20.07 16.07 30.84
C THR A 482 21.57 16.13 31.09
N THR A 483 21.95 16.55 32.29
CA THR A 483 23.34 16.56 32.76
C THR A 483 23.77 15.18 33.28
N LEU A 484 25.07 14.95 33.50
CA LEU A 484 25.59 13.64 33.89
C LEU A 484 25.07 13.15 35.26
N ASP A 485 24.65 14.05 36.15
CA ASP A 485 24.03 13.74 37.45
C ASP A 485 22.48 13.73 37.41
N GLY A 486 21.88 13.89 36.22
CA GLY A 486 20.44 13.78 36.00
C GLY A 486 19.66 15.09 36.17
N GLU A 487 20.32 16.21 36.41
CA GLU A 487 19.69 17.54 36.48
C GLU A 487 19.27 18.01 35.06
N LYS A 488 18.04 18.52 34.94
CA LYS A 488 17.47 19.00 33.67
C LYS A 488 17.73 20.50 33.51
N VAL A 489 18.47 20.90 32.48
CA VAL A 489 18.86 22.29 32.19
C VAL A 489 18.21 22.83 30.91
N ARG A 490 18.26 24.14 30.70
CA ARG A 490 17.53 24.84 29.62
C ARG A 490 18.30 24.92 28.31
N SER A 491 19.63 24.85 28.34
CA SER A 491 20.46 24.97 27.14
C SER A 491 21.60 23.95 27.07
N HIS A 492 22.13 23.73 25.87
CA HIS A 492 23.32 22.90 25.66
C HIS A 492 24.56 23.48 26.36
N GLY A 493 24.69 24.80 26.42
CA GLY A 493 25.76 25.51 27.11
C GLY A 493 25.70 25.31 28.63
N GLU A 494 24.53 25.49 29.24
CA GLU A 494 24.33 25.16 30.67
C GLU A 494 24.70 23.71 30.99
N ARG A 495 24.31 22.77 30.13
CA ARG A 495 24.69 21.36 30.29
C ARG A 495 26.21 21.19 30.23
N ALA A 496 26.87 21.83 29.27
CA ALA A 496 28.33 21.77 29.13
C ALA A 496 29.03 22.33 30.38
N ILE A 497 28.54 23.44 30.94
CA ILE A 497 29.03 24.04 32.19
C ILE A 497 28.87 23.07 33.35
N LYS A 498 27.66 22.54 33.58
CA LYS A 498 27.42 21.58 34.67
C LYS A 498 28.28 20.33 34.50
N ASN A 499 28.34 19.77 33.29
CA ASN A 499 29.12 18.58 32.98
C ASN A 499 30.62 18.81 33.14
N PHE A 500 31.13 20.02 32.91
CA PHE A 500 32.53 20.37 33.17
C PHE A 500 32.88 20.17 34.65
N PHE A 501 32.07 20.72 35.57
CA PHE A 501 32.30 20.54 37.01
C PHE A 501 32.04 19.11 37.49
N LEU A 502 31.25 18.32 36.76
CA LEU A 502 31.05 16.89 37.02
C LEU A 502 32.25 16.04 36.58
N SER A 503 32.96 16.48 35.54
CA SER A 503 34.08 15.74 34.96
C SER A 503 35.45 16.26 35.38
N HIS A 504 35.54 17.23 36.28
CA HIS A 504 36.81 17.80 36.77
C HIS A 504 36.83 17.92 38.29
N LYS A 505 38.03 17.79 38.86
CA LYS A 505 38.38 18.10 40.24
C LYS A 505 39.05 19.47 40.30
N LEU A 506 38.90 20.15 41.42
CA LEU A 506 39.66 21.36 41.74
C LEU A 506 40.73 21.01 42.78
N ASN A 507 42.01 21.12 42.42
CA ASN A 507 43.15 20.72 43.27
C ASN A 507 42.97 19.32 43.90
N GLY A 508 42.62 18.32 43.09
CA GLY A 508 42.40 16.94 43.52
C GLY A 508 41.13 16.68 44.36
N LYS A 509 40.30 17.71 44.63
CA LYS A 509 39.06 17.57 45.39
C LYS A 509 37.81 17.65 44.50
N ASP A 510 36.81 16.86 44.86
CA ASP A 510 35.49 16.93 44.23
C ASP A 510 34.86 18.30 44.46
N PHE A 511 34.67 19.02 43.37
CA PHE A 511 34.00 20.31 43.35
C PHE A 511 32.46 20.16 43.32
N PHE A 512 31.99 18.97 42.90
CA PHE A 512 30.59 18.64 42.61
C PHE A 512 29.61 18.71 43.78
N LYS A 513 30.01 18.40 45.02
CA LYS A 513 29.03 18.23 46.13
C LYS A 513 28.19 19.47 46.43
N LYS A 514 28.52 20.65 45.86
CA LYS A 514 27.87 21.91 46.18
C LYS A 514 27.48 22.80 44.99
N ILE A 515 27.47 22.34 43.73
CA ILE A 515 26.94 23.17 42.62
C ILE A 515 25.41 23.04 42.49
N PHE A 516 24.70 24.16 42.63
CA PHE A 516 23.23 24.22 42.56
C PHE A 516 22.77 24.92 41.28
N TYR A 517 21.81 24.34 40.56
CA TYR A 517 21.16 24.96 39.42
C TYR A 517 19.95 25.83 39.85
N GLU A 518 19.75 26.96 39.18
CA GLU A 518 18.62 27.91 39.37
C GLU A 518 18.38 28.30 40.84
N LYS A 519 19.45 28.46 41.63
CA LYS A 519 19.31 28.85 43.04
C LYS A 519 19.23 30.37 43.17
N ARG A 520 18.04 30.85 43.59
CA ARG A 520 17.80 32.28 43.91
C ARG A 520 18.89 32.89 44.77
N ALA A 521 19.46 33.99 44.30
CA ALA A 521 20.35 34.83 45.07
C ALA A 521 19.53 35.76 45.98
N ASN A 522 18.92 35.19 47.03
CA ASN A 522 18.02 35.91 47.96
C ASN A 522 18.65 37.13 48.64
N TRP A 523 19.98 37.24 48.62
CA TRP A 523 20.72 38.40 49.13
C TRP A 523 20.61 39.63 48.22
N MET A 524 20.12 39.46 46.99
CA MET A 524 19.87 40.53 46.03
C MET A 524 18.40 40.57 45.65
N LYS A 525 17.90 41.78 45.47
CA LYS A 525 16.55 42.06 44.97
C LYS A 525 16.67 43.18 43.95
N TYR A 526 16.02 43.01 42.80
CA TYR A 526 15.86 44.08 41.82
C TYR A 526 14.41 44.07 41.34
N GLU A 527 13.99 45.22 40.84
CA GLU A 527 12.67 45.43 40.26
C GLU A 527 12.75 45.04 38.78
N ASP A 528 11.93 44.07 38.36
CA ASP A 528 11.80 43.71 36.94
C ASP A 528 10.96 44.75 36.19
N GLU A 529 10.78 44.56 34.89
CA GLU A 529 10.09 45.52 34.01
C GLU A 529 8.61 45.71 34.37
N ASP A 530 8.01 44.75 35.10
CA ASP A 530 6.64 44.79 35.60
C ASP A 530 6.53 45.44 37.00
N GLY A 531 7.62 46.01 37.53
CA GLY A 531 7.66 46.58 38.88
C GLY A 531 7.72 45.53 40.01
N GLN A 532 7.96 44.26 39.69
CA GLN A 532 8.01 43.19 40.69
C GLN A 532 9.42 43.02 41.23
N VAL A 533 9.54 43.11 42.56
CA VAL A 533 10.82 42.89 43.25
C VAL A 533 11.12 41.39 43.34
N LYS A 534 12.08 40.91 42.56
CA LYS A 534 12.50 39.51 42.54
C LYS A 534 14.00 39.34 42.80
N PRO A 535 14.42 38.27 43.49
CA PRO A 535 15.82 37.90 43.54
C PRO A 535 16.24 37.31 42.18
N PRO A 536 17.47 37.57 41.70
CA PRO A 536 17.92 36.95 40.47
C PRO A 536 18.04 35.44 40.66
N GLU A 537 17.84 34.73 39.57
CA GLU A 537 18.08 33.30 39.43
C GLU A 537 19.25 33.12 38.46
N PRO A 538 20.51 33.26 38.90
CA PRO A 538 21.64 32.83 38.08
C PRO A 538 21.59 31.34 37.83
N ASP A 539 22.14 30.91 36.68
CA ASP A 539 22.06 29.52 36.25
C ASP A 539 22.72 28.57 37.24
N PHE A 540 23.92 28.89 37.73
CA PHE A 540 24.63 28.06 38.71
C PHE A 540 25.14 28.84 39.91
N TRP A 541 25.15 28.16 41.06
CA TRP A 541 25.65 28.68 42.33
C TRP A 541 26.64 27.72 42.99
N LEU A 542 27.84 28.23 43.28
CA LEU A 542 28.96 27.54 43.92
C LEU A 542 29.19 28.18 45.32
N PRO A 543 28.58 27.65 46.39
CA PRO A 543 28.54 28.27 47.71
C PRO A 543 29.89 28.27 48.44
N GLU A 544 30.75 27.28 48.21
CA GLU A 544 32.05 27.19 48.91
C GLU A 544 32.96 28.37 48.57
N HIS A 545 32.80 28.91 47.37
CA HIS A 545 33.62 29.99 46.85
C HIS A 545 32.81 31.26 46.58
N CYS A 546 31.52 31.26 46.90
CA CYS A 546 30.55 32.29 46.58
C CYS A 546 30.60 32.76 45.11
N ILE A 547 30.64 31.82 44.17
CA ILE A 547 30.66 32.11 42.73
C ILE A 547 29.28 31.81 42.14
N TYR A 548 28.73 32.75 41.38
CA TYR A 548 27.59 32.57 40.50
C TYR A 548 28.08 32.44 39.06
N ILE A 549 27.42 31.59 38.28
CA ILE A 549 27.71 31.43 36.85
C ILE A 549 26.42 31.74 36.08
N GLU A 550 26.55 32.58 35.06
CA GLU A 550 25.50 32.89 34.10
C GLU A 550 25.89 32.48 32.69
N HIS A 551 24.95 31.90 31.96
CA HIS A 551 25.06 31.59 30.55
C HIS A 551 24.04 32.40 29.74
N TRP A 552 24.51 33.50 29.16
CA TRP A 552 23.69 34.43 28.40
C TRP A 552 23.32 33.87 27.02
N ALA A 553 22.06 34.05 26.63
CA ALA A 553 21.53 33.63 25.32
C ALA A 553 21.91 34.62 24.21
N LEU A 554 23.15 35.11 24.18
CA LEU A 554 23.67 36.00 23.14
C LEU A 554 24.58 35.23 22.19
N ASP A 555 24.36 35.37 20.88
CA ASP A 555 25.23 34.80 19.85
C ASP A 555 26.52 35.64 19.64
N SER A 556 27.32 35.28 18.63
CA SER A 556 28.59 36.00 18.34
C SER A 556 28.39 37.43 17.83
N ASN A 557 27.20 37.80 17.35
CA ASN A 557 26.85 39.17 17.00
C ASN A 557 26.31 39.95 18.21
N GLY A 558 26.18 39.30 19.36
CA GLY A 558 25.56 39.87 20.56
C GLY A 558 24.05 40.02 20.41
N GLU A 559 23.42 39.17 19.61
CA GLU A 559 21.97 39.13 19.42
C GLU A 559 21.37 37.92 20.14
N VAL A 560 20.14 38.07 20.64
CA VAL A 560 19.39 36.92 21.15
C VAL A 560 18.84 36.11 19.97
N PRO A 561 18.63 34.78 20.11
CA PRO A 561 18.02 33.97 19.07
C PRO A 561 16.74 34.61 18.53
N ASP A 562 16.53 34.50 17.21
CA ASP A 562 15.36 35.07 16.53
C ASP A 562 14.04 34.77 17.26
N CYS A 563 13.95 33.62 17.93
CA CYS A 563 12.75 33.18 18.64
C CYS A 563 12.35 33.99 19.88
N PHE A 564 13.10 35.02 20.31
CA PHE A 564 12.69 35.92 21.41
C PHE A 564 11.61 36.91 20.96
N GLU A 565 10.61 37.15 21.81
CA GLU A 565 9.45 38.03 21.54
C GLU A 565 9.76 39.48 21.93
N GLY A 566 9.16 40.46 21.22
CA GLY A 566 9.31 41.91 21.49
C GLY A 566 9.60 42.74 20.24
N GLU A 567 9.43 44.06 20.31
CA GLU A 567 9.81 44.98 19.21
C GLU A 567 11.33 45.09 19.06
N ASN A 568 12.09 44.94 20.15
CA ASN A 568 13.55 44.95 20.15
C ASN A 568 14.14 44.00 21.22
N PRO A 569 13.97 42.68 21.04
CA PRO A 569 14.24 41.68 22.09
C PRO A 569 15.70 41.64 22.54
N THR A 570 16.65 41.90 21.64
CA THR A 570 18.08 41.95 21.97
C THR A 570 18.40 43.08 22.94
N GLU A 571 17.86 44.28 22.71
CA GLU A 571 18.14 45.45 23.55
C GLU A 571 17.50 45.32 24.94
N GLU A 572 16.28 44.79 25.01
CA GLU A 572 15.61 44.47 26.27
C GLU A 572 16.38 43.42 27.08
N TYR A 573 16.85 42.36 26.42
CA TYR A 573 17.67 41.34 27.07
C TYR A 573 18.99 41.91 27.61
N LYS A 574 19.69 42.73 26.81
CA LYS A 574 20.93 43.41 27.23
C LYS A 574 20.71 44.35 28.40
N LYS A 575 19.59 45.08 28.44
CA LYS A 575 19.24 45.96 29.56
C LYS A 575 19.09 45.15 30.86
N ASN A 576 18.37 44.03 30.82
CA ASN A 576 18.23 43.13 31.97
C ASN A 576 19.56 42.48 32.39
N MET A 577 20.40 42.11 31.42
CA MET A 577 21.77 41.65 31.66
C MET A 577 22.59 42.69 32.42
N SER A 578 22.59 43.96 31.96
CA SER A 578 23.33 45.06 32.60
C SER A 578 22.83 45.38 34.01
N LEU A 579 21.51 45.31 34.25
CA LEU A 579 20.96 45.47 35.60
C LEU A 579 21.50 44.40 36.57
N LYS A 580 21.57 43.14 36.10
CA LYS A 580 22.15 42.03 36.87
C LYS A 580 23.63 42.28 37.16
N GLN A 581 24.42 42.61 36.14
CA GLN A 581 25.86 42.90 36.26
C GLN A 581 26.14 44.05 37.25
N ASN A 582 25.44 45.18 37.11
CA ASN A 582 25.62 46.34 37.97
C ASN A 582 25.37 46.00 39.44
N LYS A 583 24.33 45.20 39.73
CA LYS A 583 24.01 44.78 41.09
C LYS A 583 25.04 43.83 41.70
N PHE A 584 25.66 42.96 40.90
CA PHE A 584 26.82 42.18 41.34
C PHE A 584 28.05 43.07 41.59
N ALA A 585 28.21 44.18 40.85
CA ALA A 585 29.29 45.14 41.05
C ALA A 585 29.08 46.09 42.26
N GLU A 586 27.83 46.39 42.62
CA GLU A 586 27.44 47.29 43.73
C GLU A 586 27.66 46.69 45.14
N GLN A 587 27.90 45.38 45.23
CA GLN A 587 28.10 44.72 46.52
C GLN A 587 29.45 45.09 47.17
N GLU A 588 29.63 44.75 48.46
CA GLU A 588 30.97 44.74 49.06
C GLU A 588 31.92 43.99 48.13
N LYS A 589 32.89 44.74 47.55
CA LYS A 589 33.94 44.19 46.69
C LYS A 589 34.50 42.97 47.42
N GLU A 590 34.44 41.80 46.79
CA GLU A 590 34.98 40.49 47.22
C GLU A 590 34.01 39.48 47.87
N LYS A 591 32.73 39.79 48.10
CA LYS A 591 31.81 38.81 48.71
C LYS A 591 31.32 37.71 47.74
N TYR A 592 30.72 38.11 46.63
CA TYR A 592 30.19 37.23 45.57
C TYR A 592 30.84 37.56 44.23
N PHE A 593 31.10 36.54 43.42
CA PHE A 593 31.70 36.71 42.09
C PHE A 593 30.74 36.20 41.02
N LEU A 594 30.60 36.95 39.94
CA LEU A 594 29.85 36.54 38.76
C LEU A 594 30.83 36.09 37.68
N VAL A 595 30.64 34.86 37.19
CA VAL A 595 31.30 34.32 36.00
C VAL A 595 30.26 34.26 34.89
N GLU A 596 30.59 34.81 33.74
CA GLU A 596 29.65 34.95 32.63
C GLU A 596 30.16 34.15 31.45
N THR A 597 29.25 33.57 30.69
CA THR A 597 29.49 32.89 29.41
C THR A 597 28.35 33.20 28.45
N THR A 598 28.54 33.02 27.14
CA THR A 598 27.48 33.27 26.15
C THR A 598 27.22 32.09 25.22
N TYR A 599 26.05 32.06 24.58
CA TYR A 599 25.72 31.08 23.56
C TYR A 599 26.64 31.16 22.34
N GLY A 600 27.06 32.36 21.93
CA GLY A 600 28.04 32.57 20.86
C GLY A 600 29.39 31.94 21.20
N GLU A 601 29.86 32.10 22.44
CA GLU A 601 31.06 31.43 22.92
C GLU A 601 30.91 29.90 22.91
N PHE A 602 29.73 29.37 23.21
CA PHE A 602 29.47 27.93 23.15
C PHE A 602 29.40 27.39 21.71
N LYS A 603 28.75 28.11 20.80
CA LYS A 603 28.46 27.67 19.44
C LYS A 603 29.68 27.82 18.52
N ASP A 604 30.35 28.95 18.60
CA ASP A 604 31.33 29.38 17.59
C ASP A 604 32.79 29.16 18.06
N ASN A 605 33.02 28.86 19.34
CA ASN A 605 34.35 28.60 19.89
C ASN A 605 34.55 27.12 20.26
N LYS A 606 35.57 26.48 19.67
CA LYS A 606 35.94 25.08 19.96
C LYS A 606 36.41 24.86 21.40
N ASP A 607 36.85 25.92 22.08
CA ASP A 607 37.43 25.89 23.43
C ASP A 607 36.51 26.52 24.49
N PHE A 608 35.18 26.50 24.31
CA PHE A 608 34.21 27.01 25.29
C PHE A 608 34.50 26.57 26.74
N LEU A 609 34.85 25.30 26.95
CA LEU A 609 35.18 24.78 28.27
C LEU A 609 36.45 25.41 28.85
N LYS A 610 37.41 25.80 28.02
CA LYS A 610 38.61 26.51 28.44
C LYS A 610 38.31 27.95 28.86
N ILE A 611 37.42 28.63 28.13
CA ILE A 611 36.93 29.96 28.51
C ILE A 611 36.26 29.91 29.88
N LEU A 612 35.38 28.92 30.10
CA LEU A 612 34.75 28.69 31.40
C LEU A 612 35.80 28.44 32.49
N GLU A 613 36.74 27.54 32.24
CA GLU A 613 37.82 27.19 33.17
C GLU A 613 38.60 28.45 33.59
N ASP A 614 39.09 29.22 32.62
CA ASP A 614 39.94 30.39 32.88
C ASP A 614 39.17 31.47 33.66
N ARG A 615 37.90 31.73 33.32
CA ARG A 615 37.06 32.71 34.06
C ARG A 615 36.78 32.27 35.49
N VAL A 616 36.54 30.99 35.72
CA VAL A 616 36.35 30.45 37.07
C VAL A 616 37.64 30.50 37.87
N LEU A 617 38.77 30.13 37.28
CA LEU A 617 40.09 30.24 37.91
C LEU A 617 40.43 31.69 38.26
N ASP A 618 40.08 32.66 37.40
CA ASP A 618 40.31 34.07 37.68
C ASP A 618 39.41 34.60 38.82
N ALA A 619 38.15 34.16 38.90
CA ALA A 619 37.29 34.45 40.05
C ALA A 619 37.87 33.86 41.35
N LEU A 620 38.41 32.64 41.30
CA LEU A 620 39.05 31.99 42.44
C LEU A 620 40.35 32.68 42.86
N LYS A 621 41.21 33.09 41.91
CA LYS A 621 42.45 33.85 42.17
C LYS A 621 42.14 35.19 42.83
N LYS A 622 41.15 35.94 42.32
CA LYS A 622 40.72 37.21 42.93
C LYS A 622 40.25 37.02 44.37
N LYS A 623 39.50 35.95 44.65
CA LYS A 623 38.99 35.66 45.98
C LYS A 623 40.05 35.12 46.95
N TYR A 624 41.00 34.33 46.46
CA TYR A 624 42.05 33.73 47.27
C TYR A 624 43.43 33.97 46.62
N PRO A 625 43.99 35.19 46.69
CA PRO A 625 45.21 35.57 45.97
C PRO A 625 46.43 34.70 46.27
N ASN A 626 46.49 34.13 47.47
CA ASN A 626 47.61 33.30 47.94
C ASN A 626 47.39 31.79 47.74
N LYS A 627 46.35 31.37 47.00
CA LYS A 627 46.07 29.96 46.70
C LYS A 627 46.15 29.71 45.20
N LYS A 628 46.89 28.67 44.81
CA LYS A 628 46.86 28.17 43.43
C LYS A 628 45.64 27.27 43.24
N PHE A 629 44.94 27.44 42.14
CA PHE A 629 43.82 26.61 41.72
C PHE A 629 44.10 26.03 40.34
N GLU A 630 43.76 24.76 40.17
CA GLU A 630 43.95 24.01 38.93
C GLU A 630 42.83 22.99 38.80
N PHE A 631 42.24 22.92 37.61
CA PHE A 631 41.26 21.89 37.28
C PHE A 631 41.97 20.69 36.67
N GLU A 632 41.60 19.50 37.15
CA GLU A 632 42.12 18.23 36.65
C GLU A 632 40.93 17.38 36.20
N PRO A 633 40.91 16.84 34.98
CA PRO A 633 39.85 15.93 34.56
C PRO A 633 39.86 14.69 35.46
N ILE A 634 38.68 14.16 35.76
CA ILE A 634 38.58 12.90 36.50
C ILE A 634 38.77 11.71 35.57
N GLU A 635 39.31 10.62 36.11
CA GLU A 635 39.49 9.37 35.38
C GLU A 635 38.14 8.77 34.95
N TYR A 636 38.16 8.02 33.83
CA TYR A 636 36.98 7.44 33.23
C TYR A 636 36.16 6.58 34.20
N GLU A 637 36.80 5.69 34.95
CA GLU A 637 36.14 4.79 35.91
C GLU A 637 35.49 5.57 37.05
N GLU A 638 36.10 6.69 37.46
CA GLU A 638 35.55 7.55 38.48
C GLU A 638 34.33 8.32 37.96
N LEU A 639 34.39 8.83 36.73
CA LEU A 639 33.27 9.50 36.07
C LEU A 639 32.07 8.55 35.93
N VAL A 640 32.27 7.34 35.42
CA VAL A 640 31.21 6.33 35.22
C VAL A 640 30.56 5.90 36.54
N ARG A 641 31.28 5.93 37.67
CA ARG A 641 30.67 5.67 38.99
C ARG A 641 29.84 6.84 39.53
N LYS A 642 30.09 8.05 39.02
CA LYS A 642 29.42 9.29 39.45
C LYS A 642 28.21 9.65 38.60
N VAL A 643 28.07 9.09 37.39
CA VAL A 643 26.91 9.39 36.54
C VAL A 643 25.61 8.86 37.15
N TRP A 644 24.51 9.52 36.83
CA TRP A 644 23.17 9.14 37.21
C TRP A 644 22.86 7.67 36.85
N ASP A 645 22.15 6.95 37.72
CA ASP A 645 21.86 5.52 37.58
C ASP A 645 21.30 5.15 36.18
N GLU A 646 20.42 5.99 35.60
CA GLU A 646 19.87 5.76 34.25
C GLU A 646 20.94 5.86 33.15
N CYS A 647 21.90 6.79 33.27
CA CYS A 647 23.09 6.82 32.41
C CYS A 647 23.94 5.56 32.61
N GLY A 648 24.14 5.15 33.87
CA GLY A 648 24.91 3.97 34.25
C GLY A 648 24.34 2.68 33.66
N GLU A 649 23.01 2.52 33.62
CA GLU A 649 22.36 1.38 32.97
C GLU A 649 22.60 1.35 31.45
N LYS A 650 22.56 2.50 30.77
CA LYS A 650 22.85 2.60 29.33
C LYS A 650 24.30 2.22 29.01
N ILE A 651 25.25 2.65 29.84
CA ILE A 651 26.65 2.27 29.70
C ILE A 651 26.82 0.75 29.82
N LYS A 652 26.19 0.13 30.83
CA LYS A 652 26.24 -1.33 31.02
C LYS A 652 25.66 -2.12 29.85
N ARG A 653 24.78 -1.52 29.06
CA ARG A 653 24.14 -2.15 27.90
C ARG A 653 24.87 -1.90 26.58
N ILE A 654 25.88 -1.02 26.55
CA ILE A 654 26.44 -0.55 25.29
C ILE A 654 27.04 -1.68 24.44
N GLU A 655 27.66 -2.69 25.06
CA GLU A 655 28.16 -3.89 24.37
C GLU A 655 27.04 -4.58 23.60
N ARG A 656 25.90 -4.82 24.27
CA ARG A 656 24.73 -5.44 23.66
C ARG A 656 24.16 -4.58 22.54
N ASP A 657 24.02 -3.28 22.77
CA ASP A 657 23.45 -2.36 21.79
C ASP A 657 24.37 -2.26 20.54
N ILE A 658 25.70 -2.34 20.69
CA ILE A 658 26.66 -2.42 19.56
C ILE A 658 26.50 -3.74 18.81
N SER A 659 26.39 -4.88 19.51
CA SER A 659 26.14 -6.18 18.85
C SER A 659 24.83 -6.17 18.05
N ASP A 660 23.77 -5.58 18.61
CA ASP A 660 22.49 -5.41 17.92
C ASP A 660 22.61 -4.48 16.71
N PHE A 661 23.37 -3.39 16.82
CA PHE A 661 23.66 -2.49 15.70
C PHE A 661 24.32 -3.23 14.52
N ILE A 662 25.35 -4.04 14.79
CA ILE A 662 26.05 -4.84 13.77
C ILE A 662 25.09 -5.85 13.13
N ARG A 663 24.35 -6.61 13.96
CA ARG A 663 23.38 -7.61 13.49
C ARG A 663 22.31 -6.99 12.60
N ILE A 664 21.79 -5.83 12.98
CA ILE A 664 20.79 -5.09 12.20
C ILE A 664 21.41 -4.58 10.90
N ALA A 665 22.60 -3.96 10.95
CA ALA A 665 23.30 -3.47 9.76
C ALA A 665 23.49 -4.58 8.72
N LYS A 666 23.96 -5.76 9.16
CA LYS A 666 24.09 -6.94 8.29
C LYS A 666 22.75 -7.42 7.73
N THR A 667 21.68 -7.40 8.52
CA THR A 667 20.34 -7.79 8.04
C THR A 667 19.83 -6.89 6.90
N TYR A 668 20.21 -5.61 6.92
CA TYR A 668 19.94 -4.64 5.86
C TYR A 668 21.02 -4.59 4.77
N ASN A 669 22.01 -5.49 4.81
CA ASN A 669 23.17 -5.52 3.94
C ASN A 669 23.93 -4.17 3.89
N LEU A 670 24.04 -3.49 5.03
CA LEU A 670 24.81 -2.26 5.19
C LEU A 670 26.24 -2.60 5.60
N LYS A 671 27.18 -2.35 4.70
CA LYS A 671 28.61 -2.43 4.98
C LYS A 671 29.05 -1.21 5.82
N PRO A 672 30.19 -1.27 6.54
CA PRO A 672 30.67 -0.15 7.34
C PRO A 672 30.79 1.17 6.54
N GLU A 673 31.15 1.11 5.26
CA GLU A 673 31.26 2.29 4.40
C GLU A 673 29.90 2.93 4.12
N ASN A 674 28.83 2.12 4.05
CA ASN A 674 27.46 2.64 3.93
C ASN A 674 27.07 3.38 5.21
N ILE A 675 27.30 2.78 6.38
CA ILE A 675 26.99 3.39 7.68
C ILE A 675 27.74 4.71 7.86
N GLU A 676 29.03 4.74 7.51
CA GLU A 676 29.85 5.95 7.57
C GLU A 676 29.27 7.08 6.72
N LYS A 677 28.94 6.79 5.45
CA LYS A 677 28.29 7.77 4.57
C LYS A 677 26.96 8.27 5.13
N ARG A 678 26.16 7.39 5.72
CA ARG A 678 24.87 7.76 6.31
C ARG A 678 25.02 8.63 7.54
N LEU A 679 25.98 8.31 8.43
CA LEU A 679 26.27 9.15 9.59
C LEU A 679 26.78 10.54 9.21
N SER A 680 27.38 10.70 8.02
CA SER A 680 27.84 11.99 7.49
C SER A 680 26.80 12.77 6.68
N ASN A 681 25.95 12.07 5.92
CA ASN A 681 25.09 12.69 4.91
C ASN A 681 23.62 12.81 5.33
N GLU A 682 23.17 12.04 6.33
CA GLU A 682 21.80 12.09 6.84
C GLU A 682 21.76 12.85 8.19
N GLU A 683 20.61 13.44 8.50
CA GLU A 683 20.39 14.14 9.76
C GLU A 683 20.12 13.14 10.89
N TRP A 684 21.06 13.07 11.84
CA TRP A 684 20.94 12.23 13.04
C TRP A 684 21.04 13.07 14.30
N SER A 685 20.32 12.69 15.35
CA SER A 685 20.48 13.30 16.67
C SER A 685 21.90 13.12 17.21
N LEU A 686 22.34 14.02 18.11
CA LEU A 686 23.68 13.93 18.72
C LEU A 686 23.94 12.58 19.38
N LYS A 687 22.91 11.98 20.02
CA LYS A 687 23.00 10.63 20.61
C LYS A 687 23.22 9.53 19.57
N GLN A 688 22.52 9.59 18.43
CA GLN A 688 22.67 8.63 17.33
C GLN A 688 24.03 8.76 16.66
N GLN A 689 24.51 9.98 16.46
CA GLN A 689 25.84 10.22 15.90
C GLN A 689 26.95 9.71 16.84
N ALA A 690 26.86 10.02 18.13
CA ALA A 690 27.85 9.60 19.11
C ALA A 690 27.90 8.07 19.25
N PHE A 691 26.73 7.42 19.40
CA PHE A 691 26.65 5.97 19.46
C PHE A 691 27.07 5.30 18.14
N GLY A 692 26.58 5.80 17.00
CA GLY A 692 26.86 5.26 15.68
C GLY A 692 28.35 5.28 15.33
N LYS A 693 29.09 6.31 15.76
CA LYS A 693 30.56 6.35 15.61
C LYS A 693 31.27 5.25 16.39
N ILE A 694 30.87 5.02 17.63
CA ILE A 694 31.40 3.92 18.47
C ILE A 694 31.11 2.58 17.79
N ALA A 695 29.84 2.34 17.44
CA ALA A 695 29.41 1.10 16.82
C ALA A 695 30.10 0.86 15.47
N LEU A 696 30.30 1.91 14.66
CA LEU A 696 31.02 1.83 13.39
C LEU A 696 32.50 1.44 13.57
N LYS A 697 33.19 1.99 14.58
CA LYS A 697 34.59 1.61 14.89
C LYS A 697 34.69 0.11 15.19
N VAL A 698 33.76 -0.40 16.01
CA VAL A 698 33.71 -1.82 16.36
C VAL A 698 33.31 -2.68 15.16
N TYR A 699 32.35 -2.23 14.34
CA TYR A 699 31.90 -2.96 13.15
C TYR A 699 33.02 -3.10 12.11
N LYS A 700 33.78 -2.03 11.84
CA LYS A 700 34.95 -2.07 10.94
C LYS A 700 35.99 -3.10 11.43
N ALA A 701 36.25 -3.16 12.73
CA ALA A 701 37.17 -4.13 13.31
C ALA A 701 36.64 -5.56 13.18
N TYR A 702 35.34 -5.76 13.39
CA TYR A 702 34.68 -7.06 13.27
C TYR A 702 34.75 -7.62 11.84
N GLU A 703 34.40 -6.81 10.83
CA GLU A 703 34.49 -7.22 9.42
C GLU A 703 35.92 -7.57 9.00
N LYS A 704 36.91 -6.82 9.50
CA LYS A 704 38.32 -7.09 9.25
C LYS A 704 38.75 -8.44 9.84
N GLU A 705 38.25 -8.78 11.03
CA GLU A 705 38.54 -10.04 11.72
C GLU A 705 37.88 -11.25 11.05
N LEU A 706 36.65 -11.12 10.55
CA LEU A 706 36.03 -12.17 9.75
C LEU A 706 36.82 -12.41 8.46
N LYS A 707 37.20 -11.32 7.77
CA LYS A 707 37.98 -11.38 6.54
C LYS A 707 39.38 -11.99 6.73
N SER A 708 40.07 -11.69 7.83
CA SER A 708 41.40 -12.24 8.11
C SER A 708 41.37 -13.77 8.32
N ARG A 709 40.27 -14.28 8.88
CA ARG A 709 40.01 -15.71 9.08
C ARG A 709 39.42 -16.41 7.86
N ASN A 710 39.07 -15.66 6.81
CA ASN A 710 38.27 -16.15 5.67
C ASN A 710 36.96 -16.82 6.14
N GLU A 711 36.34 -16.23 7.15
CA GLU A 711 35.11 -16.72 7.78
C GLU A 711 33.93 -15.78 7.53
N ILE A 712 32.73 -16.34 7.58
CA ILE A 712 31.47 -15.59 7.49
C ILE A 712 30.63 -15.88 8.74
N ASP A 713 29.79 -14.92 9.13
CA ASP A 713 28.87 -15.07 10.25
C ASP A 713 27.43 -15.38 9.81
N PHE A 714 26.50 -15.39 10.77
CA PHE A 714 25.10 -15.71 10.51
C PHE A 714 24.39 -14.69 9.62
N GLY A 715 24.72 -13.40 9.73
CA GLY A 715 24.14 -12.35 8.88
C GLY A 715 24.66 -12.43 7.45
N ASP A 716 25.93 -12.79 7.29
CA ASP A 716 26.58 -12.90 5.98
C ASP A 716 26.05 -14.08 5.15
N MET A 717 25.61 -15.17 5.80
CA MET A 717 25.11 -16.37 5.12
C MET A 717 24.06 -16.09 4.04
N ILE A 718 23.15 -15.15 4.27
CA ILE A 718 22.09 -14.84 3.29
C ILE A 718 22.63 -13.88 2.23
N ASN A 719 23.28 -12.79 2.63
CA ASN A 719 23.76 -11.77 1.70
C ASN A 719 24.78 -12.35 0.70
N LEU A 720 25.73 -13.14 1.18
CA LEU A 720 26.74 -13.74 0.33
C LEU A 720 26.21 -14.91 -0.52
N ALA A 721 25.13 -15.57 -0.08
CA ALA A 721 24.43 -16.55 -0.92
C ALA A 721 23.70 -15.89 -2.09
N ILE A 722 23.15 -14.69 -1.89
CA ILE A 722 22.56 -13.89 -2.97
C ILE A 722 23.63 -13.52 -3.98
N ASP A 723 24.80 -13.06 -3.51
CA ASP A 723 25.95 -12.75 -4.37
C ASP A 723 26.36 -13.99 -5.18
N ASP A 724 26.53 -15.16 -4.55
CA ASP A 724 26.88 -16.40 -5.27
C ASP A 724 25.85 -16.82 -6.32
N LEU A 725 24.55 -16.69 -6.00
CA LEU A 725 23.49 -17.00 -6.97
C LEU A 725 23.52 -16.02 -8.14
N ASN A 726 23.70 -14.73 -7.89
CA ASN A 726 23.71 -13.73 -8.96
C ASN A 726 24.97 -13.84 -9.84
N ASP A 727 26.13 -14.10 -9.24
CA ASP A 727 27.41 -14.10 -9.91
C ASP A 727 27.68 -15.42 -10.68
N ASN A 728 27.01 -16.52 -10.32
CA ASN A 728 27.18 -17.82 -10.97
C ASN A 728 25.87 -18.31 -11.61
N GLU A 729 25.77 -18.21 -12.94
CA GLU A 729 24.57 -18.61 -13.70
C GLU A 729 24.18 -20.08 -13.51
N GLU A 730 25.15 -20.99 -13.46
CA GLU A 730 24.90 -22.45 -13.38
C GLU A 730 24.55 -22.92 -11.96
N LEU A 731 24.91 -22.14 -10.93
CA LEU A 731 24.62 -22.46 -9.53
C LEU A 731 23.10 -22.51 -9.30
N TYR A 732 22.59 -23.69 -8.92
CA TYR A 732 21.16 -23.97 -8.70
C TYR A 732 20.25 -23.77 -9.94
N LYS A 733 20.81 -23.72 -11.15
CA LYS A 733 20.05 -23.67 -12.40
C LYS A 733 19.06 -24.82 -12.48
N ASP A 734 17.80 -24.52 -12.82
CA ASP A 734 16.70 -25.48 -12.97
C ASP A 734 16.52 -26.47 -11.80
N SER A 735 17.02 -26.12 -10.60
CA SER A 735 17.06 -27.04 -9.46
C SER A 735 15.72 -27.18 -8.74
N PHE A 736 14.91 -26.12 -8.72
CA PHE A 736 13.60 -26.13 -8.06
C PHE A 736 12.49 -25.67 -9.02
N ASP A 737 11.38 -26.42 -9.04
CA ASP A 737 10.13 -26.03 -9.71
C ASP A 737 9.20 -25.27 -8.76
N HIS A 738 9.32 -25.52 -7.46
CA HIS A 738 8.48 -24.92 -6.44
C HIS A 738 9.29 -24.46 -5.24
N VAL A 739 9.08 -23.22 -4.83
CA VAL A 739 9.54 -22.66 -3.57
C VAL A 739 8.32 -22.33 -2.71
N LEU A 740 8.25 -22.94 -1.53
CA LEU A 740 7.17 -22.73 -0.56
C LEU A 740 7.72 -22.06 0.68
N ILE A 741 6.98 -21.12 1.25
CA ILE A 741 7.45 -20.32 2.39
C ILE A 741 6.35 -20.27 3.46
N ASP A 742 6.68 -20.74 4.65
CA ASP A 742 5.82 -20.57 5.83
C ASP A 742 6.11 -19.23 6.53
N GLU A 743 5.11 -18.68 7.21
CA GLU A 743 5.18 -17.42 7.97
C GLU A 743 5.76 -16.23 7.14
N TYR A 744 5.37 -16.11 5.88
CA TYR A 744 5.90 -15.11 4.93
C TYR A 744 5.75 -13.65 5.41
N GLN A 745 4.87 -13.36 6.36
CA GLN A 745 4.77 -12.03 6.96
C GLN A 745 6.04 -11.57 7.69
N ASP A 746 6.88 -12.51 8.14
CA ASP A 746 8.14 -12.22 8.84
C ASP A 746 9.33 -12.06 7.86
N ILE A 747 9.07 -11.95 6.56
CA ILE A 747 10.11 -11.83 5.53
C ILE A 747 10.91 -10.53 5.70
N SER A 748 12.23 -10.62 5.53
CA SER A 748 13.14 -9.47 5.50
C SER A 748 13.64 -9.21 4.08
N ASP A 749 14.22 -8.04 3.84
CA ASP A 749 14.74 -7.63 2.53
C ASP A 749 15.73 -8.64 1.93
N GLN A 750 16.70 -9.08 2.73
CA GLN A 750 17.67 -10.09 2.33
C GLN A 750 17.01 -11.43 1.96
N ARG A 751 16.01 -11.88 2.72
CA ARG A 751 15.32 -13.16 2.43
C ARG A 751 14.50 -13.06 1.15
N TYR A 752 13.82 -11.93 0.95
CA TYR A 752 13.12 -11.62 -0.29
C TYR A 752 14.05 -11.64 -1.50
N LYS A 753 15.22 -10.99 -1.42
CA LYS A 753 16.23 -11.00 -2.47
C LYS A 753 16.77 -12.40 -2.75
N LEU A 754 16.98 -13.22 -1.71
CA LEU A 754 17.38 -14.62 -1.87
C LEU A 754 16.32 -15.43 -2.63
N ILE A 755 15.03 -15.22 -2.35
CA ILE A 755 13.93 -15.88 -3.08
C ILE A 755 13.94 -15.45 -4.54
N LYS A 756 14.09 -14.15 -4.83
CA LYS A 756 14.17 -13.64 -6.19
C LYS A 756 15.34 -14.24 -6.97
N ALA A 757 16.55 -14.15 -6.42
CA ALA A 757 17.74 -14.71 -7.04
C ALA A 757 17.59 -16.22 -7.32
N LEU A 758 16.93 -16.97 -6.43
CA LEU A 758 16.64 -18.39 -6.64
C LEU A 758 15.59 -18.63 -7.73
N MET A 759 14.51 -17.84 -7.76
CA MET A 759 13.47 -17.95 -8.79
C MET A 759 14.01 -17.62 -10.17
N ASP A 760 14.96 -16.68 -10.27
CA ASP A 760 15.60 -16.32 -11.54
C ASP A 760 16.44 -17.48 -12.11
N LYS A 761 16.80 -18.49 -11.30
CA LYS A 761 17.48 -19.73 -11.76
C LYS A 761 16.58 -20.71 -12.50
N ASN A 762 15.27 -20.54 -12.43
CA ASN A 762 14.30 -21.31 -13.20
C ASN A 762 13.08 -20.44 -13.52
N PRO A 763 12.94 -19.93 -14.77
CA PRO A 763 11.83 -19.06 -15.15
C PRO A 763 10.43 -19.64 -14.92
N ASN A 764 10.31 -20.98 -14.85
CA ASN A 764 9.07 -21.72 -14.59
C ASN A 764 8.83 -22.00 -13.11
N CYS A 765 9.75 -21.63 -12.22
CA CYS A 765 9.62 -21.82 -10.78
C CYS A 765 8.40 -21.08 -10.24
N LYS A 766 7.60 -21.77 -9.42
CA LYS A 766 6.41 -21.24 -8.77
C LYS A 766 6.67 -20.95 -7.30
N LEU A 767 6.15 -19.82 -6.85
CA LEU A 767 6.22 -19.38 -5.45
C LEU A 767 4.88 -19.60 -4.75
N PHE A 768 4.92 -20.19 -3.56
CA PHE A 768 3.76 -20.33 -2.69
C PHE A 768 4.08 -19.86 -1.27
N CYS A 769 3.53 -18.72 -0.90
CA CYS A 769 3.76 -18.10 0.40
C CYS A 769 2.51 -18.21 1.28
N VAL A 770 2.67 -18.63 2.53
CA VAL A 770 1.60 -18.63 3.52
C VAL A 770 1.98 -17.68 4.66
N GLY A 771 1.04 -16.84 5.11
CA GLY A 771 1.31 -15.99 6.26
C GLY A 771 0.11 -15.26 6.82
N ASP A 772 0.35 -14.52 7.91
CA ASP A 772 -0.65 -13.77 8.66
C ASP A 772 -0.08 -12.40 9.07
N ASP A 773 -0.43 -11.34 8.34
CA ASP A 773 0.00 -9.96 8.60
C ASP A 773 -0.39 -9.44 10.00
N TRP A 774 -1.44 -9.99 10.62
CA TRP A 774 -1.84 -9.65 11.98
C TRP A 774 -0.86 -10.20 13.04
N GLN A 775 0.02 -11.14 12.65
CA GLN A 775 1.07 -11.72 13.49
C GLN A 775 2.49 -11.23 13.14
N SER A 776 2.63 -10.18 12.32
CA SER A 776 3.93 -9.58 12.02
C SER A 776 4.43 -8.76 13.21
N ILE A 777 5.34 -9.34 14.00
CA ILE A 777 5.89 -8.76 15.24
C ILE A 777 7.43 -8.77 15.28
N GLN A 778 8.07 -8.91 14.12
CA GLN A 778 9.52 -9.07 13.99
C GLN A 778 10.19 -7.86 13.30
N GLY A 779 9.50 -6.71 13.19
CA GLY A 779 10.00 -5.52 12.53
C GLY A 779 11.29 -5.00 13.14
N PHE A 780 11.43 -5.08 14.47
CA PHE A 780 12.67 -4.73 15.18
C PHE A 780 13.90 -5.58 14.77
N THR A 781 13.69 -6.77 14.17
CA THR A 781 14.77 -7.62 13.64
C THR A 781 15.02 -7.44 12.14
N GLY A 782 14.26 -6.56 11.47
CA GLY A 782 14.43 -6.26 10.04
C GLY A 782 13.36 -6.89 9.11
N SER A 783 12.33 -7.53 9.65
CA SER A 783 11.18 -7.97 8.84
C SER A 783 10.40 -6.77 8.29
N LYS A 784 9.97 -6.85 7.02
CA LYS A 784 9.23 -5.78 6.33
C LYS A 784 7.84 -6.27 5.96
N LEU A 785 6.84 -5.84 6.74
CA LEU A 785 5.43 -6.19 6.50
C LEU A 785 4.94 -5.76 5.11
N ASP A 786 5.49 -4.68 4.55
CA ASP A 786 5.12 -4.18 3.23
C ASP A 786 5.40 -5.19 2.12
N LEU A 787 6.36 -6.11 2.27
CA LEU A 787 6.63 -7.20 1.31
C LEU A 787 5.50 -8.25 1.29
N PHE A 788 4.71 -8.32 2.36
CA PHE A 788 3.52 -9.16 2.46
C PHE A 788 2.27 -8.43 1.96
N ILE A 789 2.06 -7.19 2.42
CA ILE A 789 0.87 -6.40 2.05
C ILE A 789 0.90 -6.03 0.56
N ASN A 790 2.06 -5.60 0.06
CA ASN A 790 2.25 -5.19 -1.33
C ASN A 790 2.87 -6.32 -2.16
N PHE A 791 2.47 -7.57 -1.91
CA PHE A 791 3.01 -8.74 -2.61
C PHE A 791 2.96 -8.61 -4.13
N GLY A 792 1.91 -7.99 -4.68
CA GLY A 792 1.77 -7.71 -6.11
C GLY A 792 2.74 -6.69 -6.69
N ASN A 793 3.39 -5.88 -5.85
CA ASN A 793 4.50 -5.01 -6.27
C ASN A 793 5.83 -5.77 -6.27
N CYS A 794 5.91 -6.89 -5.54
CA CYS A 794 7.09 -7.73 -5.47
C CYS A 794 7.08 -8.81 -6.56
N PHE A 795 5.92 -9.39 -6.83
CA PHE A 795 5.73 -10.50 -7.75
C PHE A 795 4.55 -10.22 -8.66
N ASP A 796 4.77 -10.22 -9.97
CA ASP A 796 3.74 -9.86 -10.95
C ASP A 796 2.57 -10.84 -10.93
N HIS A 797 1.36 -10.27 -10.99
CA HIS A 797 0.07 -10.97 -11.10
C HIS A 797 -0.11 -12.14 -10.11
N PRO A 798 0.01 -11.90 -8.80
CA PRO A 798 -0.09 -12.97 -7.82
C PRO A 798 -1.54 -13.39 -7.61
N GLU A 799 -1.75 -14.69 -7.44
CA GLU A 799 -3.03 -15.25 -7.04
C GLU A 799 -3.14 -15.24 -5.52
N ARG A 800 -4.23 -14.67 -4.99
CA ARG A 800 -4.48 -14.59 -3.54
C ARG A 800 -5.59 -15.57 -3.14
N THR A 801 -5.31 -16.36 -2.10
CA THR A 801 -6.34 -17.18 -1.43
C THR A 801 -6.39 -16.84 0.06
N ASP A 802 -7.59 -16.81 0.64
CA ASP A 802 -7.80 -16.45 2.04
C ASP A 802 -8.18 -17.67 2.87
N LEU A 803 -7.69 -17.76 4.12
CA LEU A 803 -8.09 -18.77 5.11
C LEU A 803 -8.78 -18.09 6.30
N PRO A 804 -10.10 -17.80 6.20
CA PRO A 804 -10.81 -17.02 7.22
C PRO A 804 -11.19 -17.82 8.45
N ILE A 805 -11.31 -19.15 8.36
CA ILE A 805 -11.82 -19.98 9.45
C ILE A 805 -10.73 -20.24 10.49
N ASN A 806 -11.02 -19.97 11.77
CA ASN A 806 -10.17 -20.26 12.91
C ASN A 806 -10.69 -21.52 13.63
N TYR A 807 -9.85 -22.56 13.66
CA TYR A 807 -10.14 -23.87 14.30
C TYR A 807 -9.57 -24.01 15.72
N ARG A 808 -8.85 -22.98 16.19
CA ARG A 808 -8.15 -22.99 17.47
C ARG A 808 -9.01 -22.45 18.59
N SER A 809 -9.59 -21.28 18.37
CA SER A 809 -10.10 -20.41 19.43
C SER A 809 -11.62 -20.26 19.36
N ILE A 810 -12.26 -20.09 20.51
CA ILE A 810 -13.68 -19.75 20.59
C ILE A 810 -13.97 -18.37 20.01
N LYS A 811 -15.23 -18.12 19.64
CA LYS A 811 -15.69 -16.90 18.98
C LYS A 811 -15.28 -15.62 19.69
N SER A 812 -15.45 -15.52 21.00
CA SER A 812 -15.10 -14.30 21.74
C SER A 812 -13.61 -13.92 21.64
N ILE A 813 -12.71 -14.91 21.58
CA ILE A 813 -11.26 -14.67 21.42
C ILE A 813 -10.95 -14.20 20.00
N VAL A 814 -11.57 -14.81 18.99
CA VAL A 814 -11.38 -14.45 17.58
C VAL A 814 -11.88 -13.03 17.33
N ASP A 815 -13.08 -12.71 17.82
CA ASP A 815 -13.71 -11.40 17.68
C ASP A 815 -12.90 -10.32 18.41
N THR A 816 -12.44 -10.60 19.64
CA THR A 816 -11.52 -9.68 20.36
C THR A 816 -10.25 -9.43 19.53
N GLY A 817 -9.67 -10.50 18.97
CA GLY A 817 -8.47 -10.38 18.14
C GLY A 817 -8.69 -9.48 16.91
N ALA A 818 -9.80 -9.68 16.20
CA ALA A 818 -10.18 -8.83 15.07
C ALA A 818 -10.37 -7.36 15.50
N ASP A 819 -11.00 -7.15 16.66
CA ASP A 819 -11.22 -5.81 17.22
C ASP A 819 -9.96 -5.10 17.70
N ILE A 820 -8.94 -5.82 18.15
CA ILE A 820 -7.62 -5.21 18.43
C ILE A 820 -7.00 -4.70 17.11
N ILE A 821 -7.08 -5.52 16.07
CA ILE A 821 -6.37 -5.28 14.82
C ILE A 821 -7.08 -4.26 13.91
N LYS A 822 -8.40 -4.07 14.04
CA LYS A 822 -9.15 -3.07 13.24
C LYS A 822 -8.59 -1.64 13.38
N HIS A 823 -7.85 -1.36 14.45
CA HIS A 823 -7.21 -0.07 14.71
C HIS A 823 -5.87 0.13 13.98
N ASN A 824 -5.36 -0.88 13.27
CA ASN A 824 -4.19 -0.74 12.41
C ASN A 824 -4.60 -0.31 11.00
N GLU A 825 -3.82 0.57 10.38
CA GLU A 825 -4.06 1.03 9.01
C GLU A 825 -3.30 0.18 8.00
N ASN A 826 -2.04 -0.19 8.29
CA ASN A 826 -1.20 -0.97 7.38
C ASN A 826 -1.46 -2.48 7.51
N GLN A 827 -2.50 -2.99 6.85
CA GLN A 827 -2.87 -4.40 6.85
C GLN A 827 -3.65 -4.83 5.60
N LEU A 828 -3.69 -6.13 5.33
CA LEU A 828 -4.59 -6.68 4.33
C LEU A 828 -6.01 -6.78 4.88
N LYS A 829 -6.99 -6.38 4.08
CA LYS A 829 -8.40 -6.65 4.40
C LYS A 829 -8.65 -8.16 4.35
N LYS A 830 -9.03 -8.74 5.48
CA LYS A 830 -9.42 -10.14 5.62
C LYS A 830 -10.41 -10.32 6.77
N GLU A 831 -11.17 -11.40 6.72
CA GLU A 831 -12.12 -11.78 7.76
C GLU A 831 -11.55 -12.91 8.62
N ALA A 832 -11.95 -12.95 9.89
CA ALA A 832 -11.64 -14.06 10.80
C ALA A 832 -12.96 -14.60 11.39
N ILE A 833 -13.21 -15.88 11.17
CA ILE A 833 -14.46 -16.55 11.55
C ILE A 833 -14.11 -17.71 12.46
N ALA A 834 -14.56 -17.70 13.71
CA ALA A 834 -14.38 -18.84 14.60
C ALA A 834 -15.24 -20.02 14.15
N ASP A 835 -14.65 -21.21 14.08
CA ASP A 835 -15.39 -22.46 13.91
C ASP A 835 -16.19 -22.77 15.18
N ASN A 836 -15.53 -22.67 16.34
CA ASN A 836 -16.19 -22.79 17.64
C ASN A 836 -16.97 -21.50 17.99
N LYS A 837 -18.30 -21.63 18.06
CA LYS A 837 -19.24 -20.51 18.31
C LYS A 837 -19.44 -20.16 19.79
N GLU A 838 -18.74 -20.80 20.72
CA GLU A 838 -18.80 -20.45 22.15
C GLU A 838 -18.39 -18.98 22.39
N GLU A 839 -19.09 -18.32 23.31
CA GLU A 839 -18.79 -16.96 23.73
C GLU A 839 -18.53 -16.91 25.24
N ARG A 840 -17.30 -16.52 25.59
CA ARG A 840 -16.90 -16.23 26.97
C ARG A 840 -16.11 -14.93 27.01
N LYS A 841 -16.52 -13.99 27.84
CA LYS A 841 -15.83 -12.71 28.00
C LYS A 841 -14.42 -12.91 28.57
N ILE A 842 -13.50 -12.07 28.13
CA ILE A 842 -12.11 -12.07 28.61
C ILE A 842 -12.07 -11.54 30.04
N LYS A 843 -11.49 -12.31 30.96
CA LYS A 843 -11.43 -11.94 32.38
C LYS A 843 -10.34 -10.91 32.62
N VAL A 844 -10.69 -9.72 33.14
CA VAL A 844 -9.74 -8.66 33.46
C VAL A 844 -9.72 -8.36 34.96
N TYR A 845 -8.57 -8.55 35.60
CA TYR A 845 -8.37 -8.24 37.02
C TYR A 845 -7.51 -6.99 37.18
N SER A 846 -8.08 -5.97 37.83
CA SER A 846 -7.42 -4.68 38.04
C SER A 846 -6.95 -4.52 39.49
N SER A 847 -5.66 -4.31 39.70
CA SER A 847 -5.14 -3.97 41.03
C SER A 847 -5.38 -2.49 41.37
N PRO A 848 -5.81 -2.16 42.61
CA PRO A 848 -5.96 -0.79 43.09
C PRO A 848 -4.61 -0.12 43.38
N TYR A 849 -3.53 -0.88 43.53
CA TYR A 849 -2.22 -0.35 43.90
C TYR A 849 -1.56 0.37 42.73
N GLY A 850 -1.93 1.63 42.48
CA GLY A 850 -1.28 2.52 41.52
C GLY A 850 -1.32 3.97 41.96
N LEU A 851 -0.36 4.77 41.50
CA LEU A 851 -0.30 6.18 41.87
C LEU A 851 -1.17 7.01 40.93
N SER A 852 -2.30 7.52 41.43
CA SER A 852 -3.19 8.39 40.66
C SER A 852 -2.58 9.78 40.41
N GLU A 853 -3.00 10.45 39.32
CA GLU A 853 -2.57 11.83 39.02
C GLU A 853 -2.89 12.80 40.16
N LYS A 854 -4.08 12.67 40.76
CA LYS A 854 -4.48 13.46 41.94
C LYS A 854 -3.48 13.32 43.11
N ASN A 855 -2.93 12.13 43.32
CA ASN A 855 -1.94 11.90 44.37
C ASN A 855 -0.55 12.44 43.99
N LYS A 856 -0.16 12.38 42.70
CA LYS A 856 1.07 13.03 42.22
C LYS A 856 1.00 14.55 42.41
N GLU A 857 -0.11 15.18 42.03
CA GLU A 857 -0.33 16.61 42.24
C GLU A 857 -0.31 16.99 43.72
N ARG A 858 -0.92 16.19 44.59
CA ARG A 858 -0.85 16.41 46.05
C ARG A 858 0.58 16.35 46.56
N LEU A 859 1.41 15.42 46.09
CA LEU A 859 2.82 15.34 46.45
C LEU A 859 3.61 16.55 45.93
N ARG A 860 3.38 16.97 44.67
CA ARG A 860 3.97 18.17 44.08
C ARG A 860 3.59 19.44 44.85
N LYS A 861 2.34 19.58 45.29
CA LYS A 861 1.88 20.72 46.11
C LYS A 861 2.44 20.69 47.55
N LYS A 862 2.64 19.50 48.11
CA LYS A 862 3.12 19.32 49.50
C LYS A 862 4.60 19.69 49.65
N TYR A 863 5.42 19.44 48.65
CA TYR A 863 6.85 19.75 48.67
C TYR A 863 7.12 20.94 47.74
N LYS A 864 7.45 22.11 48.31
CA LYS A 864 7.78 23.32 47.52
C LYS A 864 9.00 23.14 46.61
N ASP A 865 9.88 22.22 46.97
CA ASP A 865 11.06 21.82 46.19
C ASP A 865 10.69 20.72 45.19
N ARG A 866 10.86 21.02 43.90
CA ARG A 866 10.53 20.12 42.79
C ARG A 866 11.31 18.81 42.86
N SER A 867 12.62 18.86 43.11
CA SER A 867 13.50 17.68 43.18
C SER A 867 13.07 16.75 44.31
N ARG A 868 12.75 17.32 45.48
CA ARG A 868 12.26 16.56 46.63
C ARG A 868 10.86 15.97 46.41
N SER A 869 10.00 16.69 45.69
CA SER A 869 8.66 16.21 45.33
C SER A 869 8.73 15.01 44.38
N GLU A 870 9.59 15.06 43.37
CA GLU A 870 9.78 14.00 42.38
C GLU A 870 10.45 12.77 43.01
N GLU A 871 11.43 12.96 43.90
CA GLU A 871 12.02 11.86 44.68
C GLU A 871 10.96 11.12 45.51
N LYS A 872 10.03 11.86 46.14
CA LYS A 872 8.96 11.26 46.94
C LYS A 872 7.93 10.53 46.07
N ILE A 873 7.61 11.08 44.89
CA ILE A 873 6.76 10.43 43.89
C ILE A 873 7.41 9.12 43.44
N ARG A 874 8.71 9.13 43.12
CA ARG A 874 9.48 7.94 42.73
C ARG A 874 9.41 6.84 43.80
N LYS A 875 9.77 7.16 45.04
CA LYS A 875 9.72 6.21 46.18
C LYS A 875 8.30 5.66 46.42
N THR A 876 7.28 6.50 46.27
CA THR A 876 5.88 6.07 46.44
C THR A 876 5.43 5.15 45.32
N LYS A 877 5.79 5.47 44.07
CA LYS A 877 5.51 4.65 42.87
C LYS A 877 6.16 3.29 42.99
N GLU A 878 7.39 3.23 43.47
CA GLU A 878 8.14 1.98 43.71
C GLU A 878 7.47 1.10 44.79
N ARG A 879 7.07 1.70 45.93
CA ARG A 879 6.31 1.02 46.99
C ARG A 879 5.01 0.41 46.46
N LEU A 880 4.24 1.19 45.68
CA LEU A 880 2.97 0.72 45.10
C LEU A 880 3.19 -0.36 44.04
N ARG A 881 4.23 -0.25 43.20
CA ARG A 881 4.61 -1.30 42.24
C ARG A 881 4.95 -2.62 42.92
N LYS A 882 5.63 -2.58 44.07
CA LYS A 882 5.90 -3.79 44.87
C LYS A 882 4.60 -4.45 45.35
N LYS A 883 3.67 -3.67 45.93
CA LYS A 883 2.36 -4.18 46.37
C LYS A 883 1.54 -4.75 45.20
N TYR A 884 1.49 -4.04 44.08
CA TYR A 884 0.89 -4.51 42.84
C TYR A 884 1.44 -5.89 42.43
N ARG A 885 2.77 -6.04 42.34
CA ARG A 885 3.42 -7.31 41.95
C ARG A 885 3.02 -8.45 42.91
N GLN A 886 3.04 -8.20 44.21
CA GLN A 886 2.68 -9.19 45.23
C GLN A 886 1.22 -9.63 45.16
N GLN A 887 0.30 -8.69 45.00
CA GLN A 887 -1.14 -8.96 44.90
C GLN A 887 -1.46 -9.75 43.62
N ILE A 888 -0.96 -9.29 42.46
CA ILE A 888 -1.18 -9.98 41.19
C ILE A 888 -0.55 -11.37 41.20
N ALA A 889 0.67 -11.53 41.71
CA ALA A 889 1.30 -12.84 41.78
C ALA A 889 0.50 -13.82 42.66
N LYS A 890 0.01 -13.36 43.84
CA LYS A 890 -0.85 -14.17 44.72
C LYS A 890 -2.15 -14.57 44.02
N HIS A 891 -2.84 -13.62 43.40
CA HIS A 891 -4.08 -13.91 42.69
C HIS A 891 -3.86 -14.83 41.48
N CYS A 892 -2.78 -14.64 40.73
CA CYS A 892 -2.44 -15.45 39.58
C CYS A 892 -2.21 -16.91 39.97
N VAL A 893 -1.42 -17.18 41.02
CA VAL A 893 -1.19 -18.55 41.51
C VAL A 893 -2.52 -19.18 41.95
N ASN A 894 -3.30 -18.49 42.80
CA ASN A 894 -4.57 -19.02 43.27
C ASN A 894 -5.55 -19.33 42.11
N LEU A 895 -5.62 -18.46 41.11
CA LEU A 895 -6.51 -18.67 39.98
C LEU A 895 -6.00 -19.81 39.09
N VAL A 896 -4.68 -19.94 38.90
CA VAL A 896 -4.09 -21.08 38.21
C VAL A 896 -4.44 -22.39 38.94
N ASP A 897 -4.38 -22.44 40.27
CA ASP A 897 -4.80 -23.61 41.05
C ASP A 897 -6.27 -24.00 40.79
N GLU A 898 -7.16 -23.01 40.64
CA GLU A 898 -8.55 -23.27 40.26
C GLU A 898 -8.67 -23.84 38.85
N TYR A 899 -7.90 -23.33 37.89
CA TYR A 899 -7.87 -23.88 36.53
C TYR A 899 -7.26 -25.29 36.50
N LEU A 900 -6.26 -25.60 37.33
CA LEU A 900 -5.65 -26.92 37.43
C LEU A 900 -6.61 -28.02 37.93
N LYS A 901 -7.75 -27.64 38.54
CA LYS A 901 -8.83 -28.59 38.88
C LYS A 901 -9.55 -29.14 37.63
N ILE A 902 -9.46 -28.43 36.50
CA ILE A 902 -10.19 -28.71 35.25
C ILE A 902 -9.23 -29.04 34.11
N TYR A 903 -8.07 -28.38 34.07
CA TYR A 903 -7.09 -28.43 32.99
C TYR A 903 -5.75 -29.01 33.46
N LYS A 904 -4.98 -29.55 32.52
CA LYS A 904 -3.61 -30.00 32.82
C LYS A 904 -2.64 -28.80 32.83
N PRO A 905 -1.45 -28.92 33.46
CA PRO A 905 -0.44 -27.85 33.42
C PRO A 905 -0.06 -27.41 31.98
N GLU A 906 0.01 -28.35 31.04
CA GLU A 906 0.30 -28.10 29.62
C GLU A 906 -0.80 -27.31 28.87
N ASP A 907 -2.02 -27.28 29.41
CA ASP A 907 -3.15 -26.53 28.87
C ASP A 907 -3.14 -25.05 29.29
N ILE A 908 -2.23 -24.65 30.19
CA ILE A 908 -2.14 -23.30 30.76
C ILE A 908 -0.84 -22.63 30.31
N MET A 909 -0.92 -21.35 29.94
CA MET A 909 0.26 -20.56 29.59
C MET A 909 0.21 -19.18 30.24
N ILE A 910 1.35 -18.72 30.77
CA ILE A 910 1.47 -17.41 31.39
C ILE A 910 2.41 -16.56 30.54
N LEU A 911 1.91 -15.41 30.08
CA LEU A 911 2.57 -14.53 29.14
C LEU A 911 2.89 -13.17 29.74
N SER A 912 4.08 -12.66 29.45
CA SER A 912 4.48 -11.29 29.78
C SER A 912 5.03 -10.56 28.54
N ARG A 913 4.94 -9.23 28.51
CA ARG A 913 5.55 -8.43 27.43
C ARG A 913 7.07 -8.55 27.39
N ALA A 914 7.70 -8.56 28.55
CA ALA A 914 9.15 -8.55 28.71
C ALA A 914 9.55 -9.31 29.98
N GLU A 915 10.70 -9.96 29.90
CA GLU A 915 11.35 -10.57 31.05
C GLU A 915 12.00 -9.45 31.90
N LYS A 916 11.24 -8.92 32.87
CA LYS A 916 11.83 -8.10 33.92
C LYS A 916 12.50 -9.07 34.88
N GLY A 917 13.82 -8.99 35.05
CA GLY A 917 14.66 -9.89 35.87
C GLY A 917 14.22 -10.06 37.34
N LYS A 918 15.14 -10.10 38.31
CA LYS A 918 14.83 -10.52 39.72
C LYS A 918 13.72 -9.72 40.44
N GLU A 919 13.31 -8.57 39.90
CA GLU A 919 12.27 -7.71 40.47
C GLU A 919 10.93 -7.74 39.69
N GLY A 920 10.79 -8.45 38.57
CA GLY A 920 9.54 -8.47 37.78
C GLY A 920 8.35 -9.17 38.47
N LEU A 921 7.13 -8.95 37.95
CA LEU A 921 5.96 -9.76 38.31
C LEU A 921 6.21 -11.25 38.02
N TRP A 922 6.92 -11.53 36.93
CA TRP A 922 7.45 -12.84 36.58
C TRP A 922 8.22 -13.51 37.74
N SER A 923 9.23 -12.82 38.26
CA SER A 923 10.03 -13.30 39.39
C SER A 923 9.23 -13.45 40.67
N GLU A 924 8.21 -12.62 40.89
CA GLU A 924 7.36 -12.72 42.09
C GLU A 924 6.39 -13.91 42.01
N ILE A 925 5.94 -14.28 40.81
CA ILE A 925 5.16 -15.49 40.56
C ILE A 925 6.01 -16.74 40.82
N LEU A 926 7.23 -16.80 40.26
CA LEU A 926 8.14 -17.94 40.45
C LEU A 926 8.53 -18.19 41.92
N LYS A 927 8.53 -17.16 42.78
CA LYS A 927 8.77 -17.32 44.22
C LYS A 927 7.60 -17.93 44.99
N LYS A 928 6.38 -17.84 44.45
CA LYS A 928 5.15 -18.21 45.16
C LYS A 928 4.68 -19.63 44.86
N ASP A 929 5.14 -20.24 43.78
CA ASP A 929 4.70 -21.57 43.37
C ASP A 929 5.84 -22.35 42.70
N SER A 930 6.06 -23.57 43.19
CA SER A 930 7.06 -24.52 42.70
C SER A 930 6.62 -25.25 41.41
N ILE A 931 5.34 -25.18 41.03
CA ILE A 931 4.83 -25.81 39.80
C ILE A 931 5.17 -24.97 38.56
N MET A 932 5.37 -23.67 38.72
CA MET A 932 5.73 -22.77 37.63
C MET A 932 7.24 -22.78 37.37
N SER A 933 7.64 -22.85 36.10
CA SER A 933 9.06 -22.84 35.73
C SER A 933 9.37 -21.80 34.66
N ASP A 934 10.60 -21.31 34.69
CA ASP A 934 11.12 -20.56 33.54
C ASP A 934 11.26 -21.49 32.33
N LYS A 935 11.15 -20.93 31.12
CA LYS A 935 11.26 -21.66 29.84
C LYS A 935 12.56 -22.47 29.75
N ASP A 936 13.61 -21.99 30.39
CA ASP A 936 14.96 -22.56 30.33
C ASP A 936 15.38 -23.29 31.62
N SER A 937 14.45 -23.49 32.57
CA SER A 937 14.75 -24.28 33.78
C SER A 937 14.77 -25.77 33.42
N PRO A 938 15.85 -26.51 33.72
CA PRO A 938 15.84 -27.97 33.59
C PRO A 938 14.72 -28.53 34.48
N PRO A 939 14.03 -29.61 34.05
CA PRO A 939 12.99 -30.22 34.87
C PRO A 939 13.58 -30.54 36.23
N ASN A 940 12.96 -29.99 37.29
CA ASN A 940 13.42 -30.27 38.63
C ASN A 940 13.17 -31.75 38.90
N LYS A 941 14.24 -32.55 39.07
CA LYS A 941 14.15 -34.00 39.27
C LYS A 941 13.33 -34.38 40.51
N ASP A 942 13.17 -33.45 41.45
CA ASP A 942 12.40 -33.64 42.69
C ASP A 942 10.91 -33.26 42.55
N ILE A 943 10.47 -32.74 41.39
CA ILE A 943 9.06 -32.38 41.12
C ILE A 943 8.53 -33.29 40.00
N PRO A 944 7.69 -34.30 40.32
CA PRO A 944 7.29 -35.34 39.37
C PRO A 944 6.19 -34.92 38.36
N TYR A 945 5.86 -33.63 38.24
CA TYR A 945 4.75 -33.12 37.41
C TYR A 945 5.21 -32.07 36.38
N PRO A 946 4.53 -31.95 35.21
CA PRO A 946 4.87 -30.96 34.19
C PRO A 946 4.64 -29.52 34.68
N HIS A 947 5.61 -28.64 34.43
CA HIS A 947 5.58 -27.24 34.84
C HIS A 947 4.70 -26.37 33.92
N ILE A 948 4.10 -25.31 34.47
CA ILE A 948 3.41 -24.28 33.68
C ILE A 948 4.46 -23.28 33.16
N PRO A 949 4.66 -23.16 31.83
CA PRO A 949 5.74 -22.34 31.30
C PRO A 949 5.38 -20.85 31.31
N LEU A 950 6.20 -20.05 31.98
CA LEU A 950 6.17 -18.59 31.82
C LEU A 950 6.94 -18.22 30.55
N ARG A 951 6.35 -17.38 29.69
CA ARG A 951 6.94 -17.00 28.38
C ARG A 951 6.79 -15.51 28.08
N THR A 952 7.77 -14.91 27.41
CA THR A 952 7.53 -13.63 26.75
C THR A 952 6.58 -13.84 25.57
N ILE A 953 5.74 -12.87 25.25
CA ILE A 953 4.77 -12.99 24.15
C ILE A 953 5.48 -13.27 22.81
N HIS A 954 6.61 -12.63 22.54
CA HIS A 954 7.44 -12.91 21.35
C HIS A 954 7.83 -14.39 21.26
N SER A 955 8.24 -14.98 22.38
CA SER A 955 8.65 -16.40 22.44
C SER A 955 7.48 -17.39 22.41
N SER A 956 6.25 -16.90 22.51
CA SER A 956 5.02 -17.71 22.44
C SER A 956 4.46 -17.83 21.02
N LYS A 957 5.00 -17.07 20.05
CA LYS A 957 4.56 -17.16 18.65
C LYS A 957 4.70 -18.61 18.15
N GLY A 958 3.65 -19.10 17.49
CA GLY A 958 3.52 -20.50 17.06
C GLY A 958 3.04 -21.47 18.14
N LEU A 959 3.03 -21.10 19.43
CA LEU A 959 2.46 -21.92 20.50
C LEU A 959 0.96 -21.64 20.70
N GLN A 960 0.33 -22.44 21.55
CA GLN A 960 -1.08 -22.31 21.95
C GLN A 960 -1.31 -23.01 23.30
N ALA A 961 -2.34 -22.59 24.04
CA ALA A 961 -2.80 -23.20 25.28
C ALA A 961 -4.32 -23.08 25.39
N ARG A 962 -4.99 -23.90 26.20
CA ARG A 962 -6.44 -23.76 26.43
C ARG A 962 -6.74 -22.48 27.19
N VAL A 963 -5.91 -22.15 28.19
CA VAL A 963 -6.03 -20.96 29.03
C VAL A 963 -4.76 -20.13 28.97
N VAL A 964 -4.88 -18.82 28.74
CA VAL A 964 -3.74 -17.90 28.70
C VAL A 964 -3.91 -16.77 29.71
N PHE A 965 -2.88 -16.57 30.53
CA PHE A 965 -2.76 -15.41 31.42
C PHE A 965 -1.84 -14.38 30.79
N ILE A 966 -2.26 -13.12 30.70
CA ILE A 966 -1.46 -12.00 30.18
C ILE A 966 -1.17 -11.04 31.32
N LEU A 967 0.12 -10.94 31.67
CA LEU A 967 0.62 -10.14 32.77
C LEU A 967 0.93 -8.70 32.35
N ASP A 968 0.84 -7.75 33.29
CA ASP A 968 1.33 -6.36 33.15
C ASP A 968 0.72 -5.57 31.96
N VAL A 969 -0.56 -5.78 31.63
CA VAL A 969 -1.28 -5.02 30.58
C VAL A 969 -1.62 -3.62 31.09
N THR A 970 -0.58 -2.78 31.20
CA THR A 970 -0.57 -1.47 31.85
C THR A 970 0.13 -0.42 30.97
N LYS A 971 -0.06 0.87 31.23
CA LYS A 971 0.75 1.96 30.67
C LYS A 971 2.12 2.04 31.36
N GLY A 972 3.13 2.51 30.64
CA GLY A 972 4.48 2.70 31.14
C GLY A 972 5.56 2.02 30.29
N LEU A 973 6.81 2.30 30.65
CA LEU A 973 8.03 1.83 29.97
C LEU A 973 7.99 0.39 29.45
N TYR A 974 7.52 -0.57 30.25
CA TYR A 974 7.49 -2.00 29.90
C TYR A 974 6.06 -2.55 29.76
N GLY A 975 5.10 -1.66 29.53
CA GLY A 975 3.68 -1.96 29.45
C GLY A 975 3.21 -2.30 28.04
N PHE A 976 1.91 -2.14 27.80
CA PHE A 976 1.26 -2.26 26.49
C PHE A 976 0.53 -0.95 26.15
N PRO A 977 0.91 -0.23 25.08
CA PRO A 977 2.15 -0.42 24.30
C PRO A 977 3.41 -0.10 25.12
N CYS A 978 4.56 -0.64 24.67
CA CYS A 978 5.86 -0.35 25.27
C CYS A 978 6.32 1.10 25.00
N GLU A 979 6.52 1.89 26.06
CA GLU A 979 6.98 3.28 25.97
C GLU A 979 8.52 3.42 25.87
N ILE A 980 9.30 2.33 25.96
CA ILE A 980 10.78 2.41 25.80
C ILE A 980 11.12 2.71 24.33
N GLU A 981 11.71 3.88 24.09
CA GLU A 981 12.14 4.37 22.76
C GLU A 981 13.57 3.98 22.37
N ASP A 982 14.25 3.13 23.14
CA ASP A 982 15.69 2.80 23.00
C ASP A 982 16.13 2.23 21.63
N ALA A 983 15.21 1.97 20.69
CA ALA A 983 15.55 1.54 19.34
C ALA A 983 16.17 2.66 18.46
N GLU A 984 16.06 3.93 18.87
CA GLU A 984 16.51 5.07 18.06
C GLU A 984 18.02 5.09 17.79
N ILE A 985 18.84 4.66 18.74
CA ILE A 985 20.31 4.62 18.55
C ILE A 985 20.73 3.61 17.48
N LEU A 986 19.85 2.66 17.15
CA LEU A 986 20.06 1.63 16.14
C LEU A 986 19.59 2.06 14.74
N GLU A 987 18.90 3.19 14.61
CA GLU A 987 18.35 3.67 13.34
C GLU A 987 19.40 3.91 12.23
N PRO A 988 20.63 4.37 12.52
CA PRO A 988 21.66 4.46 11.47
C PRO A 988 21.97 3.11 10.79
N ALA A 989 21.66 1.99 11.45
CA ALA A 989 21.82 0.63 10.90
C ALA A 989 20.57 0.10 10.16
N LYS A 990 19.47 0.85 10.06
CA LYS A 990 18.21 0.40 9.44
C LYS A 990 17.90 1.13 8.13
N LEU A 991 17.29 0.43 7.16
CA LEU A 991 16.80 1.02 5.91
C LEU A 991 15.27 0.89 5.77
N GLY A 992 14.63 1.91 5.22
CA GLY A 992 13.19 1.93 4.92
C GLY A 992 12.37 2.76 5.91
N VAL A 993 11.05 2.78 5.71
CA VAL A 993 10.10 3.51 6.57
C VAL A 993 10.12 2.91 7.97
N GLN A 994 10.18 3.76 9.00
CA GLN A 994 9.97 3.32 10.39
C GLN A 994 8.61 2.64 10.48
N TYR A 995 8.61 1.37 10.88
CA TYR A 995 7.37 0.65 11.13
C TYR A 995 6.59 1.38 12.23
N ASN A 996 5.26 1.44 12.10
CA ASN A 996 4.43 2.05 13.12
C ASN A 996 4.49 1.19 14.39
N LYS A 997 5.30 1.62 15.36
CA LYS A 997 5.55 0.89 16.62
C LYS A 997 4.25 0.57 17.35
N LEU A 998 3.29 1.50 17.34
CA LEU A 998 2.01 1.29 18.01
C LEU A 998 1.23 0.15 17.36
N GLU A 999 1.22 0.07 16.03
CA GLU A 999 0.57 -1.03 15.32
C GLU A 999 1.28 -2.38 15.56
N GLU A 1000 2.61 -2.41 15.62
CA GLU A 1000 3.35 -3.63 15.96
C GLU A 1000 3.04 -4.09 17.40
N GLU A 1001 2.96 -3.17 18.36
CA GLU A 1001 2.55 -3.49 19.73
C GLU A 1001 1.08 -3.98 19.80
N ARG A 1002 0.19 -3.51 18.92
CA ARG A 1002 -1.16 -4.10 18.76
C ARG A 1002 -1.11 -5.51 18.19
N ARG A 1003 -0.29 -5.76 17.16
CA ARG A 1003 -0.06 -7.12 16.62
C ARG A 1003 0.51 -8.05 17.71
N LEU A 1004 1.37 -7.53 18.57
CA LEU A 1004 1.89 -8.28 19.72
C LEU A 1004 0.82 -8.61 20.75
N PHE A 1005 -0.07 -7.66 21.06
CA PHE A 1005 -1.21 -7.90 21.94
C PHE A 1005 -2.21 -8.91 21.32
N TYR A 1006 -2.48 -8.80 20.02
CA TYR A 1006 -3.24 -9.78 19.24
C TYR A 1006 -2.61 -11.19 19.33
N VAL A 1007 -1.28 -11.31 19.16
CA VAL A 1007 -0.58 -12.59 19.31
C VAL A 1007 -0.81 -13.18 20.70
N ALA A 1008 -0.74 -12.36 21.76
CA ALA A 1008 -0.95 -12.80 23.14
C ALA A 1008 -2.36 -13.36 23.37
N VAL A 1009 -3.39 -12.62 22.93
CA VAL A 1009 -4.80 -13.02 23.05
C VAL A 1009 -5.07 -14.31 22.25
N THR A 1010 -4.57 -14.38 21.02
CA THR A 1010 -4.80 -15.53 20.11
C THR A 1010 -3.94 -16.77 20.40
N ARG A 1011 -3.17 -16.78 21.49
CA ARG A 1011 -2.56 -18.02 22.02
C ARG A 1011 -3.59 -18.91 22.72
N ALA A 1012 -4.67 -18.33 23.22
CA ALA A 1012 -5.71 -19.06 23.94
C ALA A 1012 -6.68 -19.77 23.00
N LYS A 1013 -7.09 -20.99 23.38
CA LYS A 1013 -8.20 -21.70 22.74
C LYS A 1013 -9.54 -21.35 23.38
N GLU A 1014 -9.59 -21.23 24.71
CA GLU A 1014 -10.85 -21.19 25.46
C GLU A 1014 -10.98 -19.97 26.38
N ASP A 1015 -9.98 -19.68 27.21
CA ASP A 1015 -10.07 -18.59 28.19
C ASP A 1015 -8.82 -17.70 28.14
N VAL A 1016 -9.04 -16.38 28.29
CA VAL A 1016 -7.99 -15.37 28.44
C VAL A 1016 -8.20 -14.63 29.75
N VAL A 1017 -7.14 -14.52 30.54
CA VAL A 1017 -7.10 -13.76 31.79
C VAL A 1017 -6.08 -12.65 31.68
N ILE A 1018 -6.46 -11.41 31.94
CA ILE A 1018 -5.58 -10.24 31.83
C ILE A 1018 -5.43 -9.56 33.19
N TYR A 1019 -4.19 -9.24 33.55
CA TYR A 1019 -3.88 -8.44 34.73
C TYR A 1019 -3.48 -7.01 34.38
N THR A 1020 -4.10 -6.04 35.06
CA THR A 1020 -3.87 -4.61 34.86
C THR A 1020 -3.85 -3.82 36.18
N GLN A 1021 -3.60 -2.52 36.09
CA GLN A 1021 -3.51 -1.59 37.23
C GLN A 1021 -4.48 -0.44 37.03
N LYS A 1022 -5.34 -0.17 38.03
CA LYS A 1022 -6.45 0.80 37.96
C LYS A 1022 -6.06 2.17 37.41
N HIS A 1023 -4.95 2.72 37.91
CA HIS A 1023 -4.46 4.07 37.57
C HIS A 1023 -3.39 4.08 36.47
N ALA A 1024 -3.17 2.93 35.82
CA ALA A 1024 -2.23 2.79 34.70
C ALA A 1024 -2.74 1.72 33.72
N LYS A 1025 -4.05 1.68 33.44
CA LYS A 1025 -4.60 0.70 32.48
C LYS A 1025 -4.05 0.96 31.08
N SER A 1026 -3.69 -0.10 30.38
CA SER A 1026 -3.34 -0.05 28.95
C SER A 1026 -4.51 0.56 28.16
N GLU A 1027 -4.18 1.29 27.10
CA GLU A 1027 -5.20 1.81 26.17
C GLU A 1027 -5.81 0.75 25.28
N PHE A 1028 -5.08 -0.34 24.99
CA PHE A 1028 -5.61 -1.46 24.21
C PHE A 1028 -6.78 -2.16 24.92
N LEU A 1029 -6.89 -2.06 26.25
CA LEU A 1029 -8.07 -2.57 26.98
C LEU A 1029 -9.34 -1.74 26.72
N LYS A 1030 -9.20 -0.45 26.35
CA LYS A 1030 -10.35 0.37 25.99
C LYS A 1030 -10.86 0.03 24.59
N GLU A 1031 -9.96 -0.40 23.70
CA GLU A 1031 -10.29 -0.83 22.33
C GLU A 1031 -11.16 -2.11 22.31
N ILE A 1032 -11.17 -2.89 23.40
CA ILE A 1032 -11.91 -4.16 23.53
C ILE A 1032 -12.89 -4.19 24.72
N GLU A 1033 -13.37 -3.03 25.17
CA GLU A 1033 -14.20 -2.93 26.39
C GLU A 1033 -15.49 -3.79 26.34
N ASP A 1034 -16.06 -3.99 25.14
CA ASP A 1034 -17.25 -4.82 24.96
C ASP A 1034 -17.00 -6.32 25.17
N HIS A 1035 -15.75 -6.77 24.97
CA HIS A 1035 -15.34 -8.19 25.05
C HIS A 1035 -14.88 -8.62 26.43
N ILE A 1036 -14.64 -7.67 27.34
CA ILE A 1036 -14.07 -7.94 28.66
C ILE A 1036 -15.15 -8.03 29.74
N ASP A 1037 -14.88 -8.87 30.73
CA ASP A 1037 -15.58 -8.94 32.01
C ASP A 1037 -14.53 -8.85 33.11
N GLY A 1038 -14.73 -8.00 34.11
CA GLY A 1038 -13.65 -7.70 35.04
C GLY A 1038 -14.05 -7.00 36.33
N GLY A 1039 -13.20 -7.20 37.33
CA GLY A 1039 -13.37 -6.67 38.68
C GLY A 1039 -12.09 -6.04 39.22
N GLU A 1040 -12.25 -5.08 40.14
CA GLU A 1040 -11.13 -4.59 40.94
C GLU A 1040 -10.81 -5.60 42.04
N LEU A 1041 -9.54 -5.97 42.16
CA LEU A 1041 -9.10 -6.86 43.24
C LEU A 1041 -9.21 -6.13 44.59
N PRO A 1042 -9.61 -6.82 45.67
CA PRO A 1042 -9.76 -6.20 46.98
C PRO A 1042 -8.41 -5.67 47.49
N VAL A 1043 -8.43 -4.52 48.17
CA VAL A 1043 -7.24 -4.01 48.86
C VAL A 1043 -6.96 -4.94 50.06
N ASP A 1044 -5.73 -5.44 50.18
CA ASP A 1044 -5.36 -6.26 51.35
C ASP A 1044 -5.57 -5.44 52.64
N ASN A 1045 -6.41 -5.94 53.55
CA ASN A 1045 -6.81 -5.27 54.80
C ASN A 1045 -5.63 -4.97 55.75
N GLU A 1046 -4.44 -5.53 55.50
CA GLU A 1046 -3.27 -5.36 56.37
C GLU A 1046 -2.51 -4.04 56.17
N ILE A 1047 -2.79 -3.24 55.13
CA ILE A 1047 -1.95 -2.07 54.87
C ILE A 1047 -2.73 -0.85 54.36
N LYS A 1048 -3.25 -0.03 55.30
CA LYS A 1048 -3.72 1.34 55.04
C LYS A 1048 -2.62 2.16 54.33
N ILE A 1049 -3.01 2.88 53.27
CA ILE A 1049 -2.12 3.61 52.32
C ILE A 1049 -1.39 4.79 52.99
#